data_AF-A0A7G2M3X1-F1
#
_entry.id   AF-A0A7G2M3X1-F1
#
_cell.length_a   1.000
_cell.length_b   1.000
_cell.length_c   1.000
_cell.angle_alpha   90.00
_cell.angle_beta   90.00
_cell.angle_gamma   90.00
#
_symmetry.space_group_name_H-M   'P 1'
#
loop_
_entity.id
_entity.type
_entity.pdbx_description
1 polymer ?
#
loop_
_entity_poly.entity_id
_entity_poly.type
_entity_poly.pdbx_seq_one_letter_code
_entity_poly.pdbx_strand_id
1 'polypeptide(L)'
;MASVLGLTSCEDFNDKHFDGLDDMTKPENVLNKDYTLTADDYSAISGYKEADIMALLTGDEATKKEKAEKIVTALKAAKSNQYLTPAAEPRTVLPLFMSKNWKTASLGATIRASYNYVPNAPAYLAELAAADTYELTAADYETIWGIPDVSYLTPSKSPEKSLPKVLEGAIENPVTGEYVVVSYKYSANEPGSGGGEEETFDKIGDVITAGPGNYKVKGTVIATYKNGFLVSDGTASILVYLEGKPSNNAIGDIVTVEGTTTEFGGMSQFPNTSVVTKVGVEEYTQPVPSQWGAAEMDAYLTGVSVQYISYVGTLSISGSYYNVNIEGAAKAIGSIKYPADGFIDASLNGQKVIVTGYTIGVSSSKYVNTMATDVVALSHYDEIGTVAAAEAGEYTVRGTICAEYKQGFLLTDGTGYILTFLGSSYDGAYSAGDVMTVSGTTTKYSGLMQFPKESTVTLAAHGSYSYPTAASMDAAAMDAYLAAPEVKFVSYTGTLSISGNYYNVNVAGTTTAIGSIQYPLSDMVDPALNGQEVTVTGFAIGVSGTKYVNTMAVSVTAAGSSSSVALAASADYVPALNKFSRSPLSSRAAAVATEIQYAVYVYDGSAWKAPEKVTILNPADYKAMGEPGTHNNFSSSIDPQNYLPQFLGLKYPYAQAGDTMAVVYNYYNGDATVLKADEYVFTAGAWTYNTQPVTVVTEQYALAENGWVFSPDVTITLVPGRNAETNHYFQKLTDWVWENIDQKEGVTEKGKGYVTSYGNNDYYYGGSAYQNNFDFRPSAWKAQNEKAYGEMPDEDLTALMWERLPEALLHMLECAYPDVQLEDVPVTYVLKFGVYGIEGSSATKYYTARYKLTGKGEFTYVEDSLKEISSL
;
A
#
# COMPACT_ATOMS: atom_id res chain seq x y z
N MET A 1 3.49 -25.75 88.61
CA MET A 1 2.65 -24.85 89.43
C MET A 1 2.68 -23.49 88.76
N ALA A 2 1.55 -23.09 88.15
CA ALA A 2 0.76 -21.89 88.47
C ALA A 2 1.44 -20.55 88.08
N SER A 3 0.86 -19.65 87.28
CA SER A 3 -0.55 -19.23 87.29
C SER A 3 -1.08 -18.87 85.89
N VAL A 4 -2.32 -19.29 85.65
CA VAL A 4 -3.28 -18.66 84.74
C VAL A 4 -3.99 -17.55 85.52
N LEU A 5 -4.11 -16.36 84.95
CA LEU A 5 -5.02 -15.30 85.39
C LEU A 5 -5.62 -14.68 84.12
N GLY A 6 -6.94 -14.81 84.00
CA GLY A 6 -7.71 -14.47 82.81
C GLY A 6 -8.03 -12.99 82.67
N LEU A 7 -8.23 -12.60 81.41
CA LEU A 7 -8.92 -11.38 80.98
C LEU A 7 -10.03 -11.83 80.02
N THR A 8 -11.14 -12.32 80.58
CA THR A 8 -12.42 -12.48 79.88
C THR A 8 -13.37 -11.41 80.43
N SER A 9 -13.29 -10.17 79.94
CA SER A 9 -14.26 -9.14 80.33
C SER A 9 -14.41 -7.95 79.36
N CYS A 10 -14.15 -8.10 78.07
CA CYS A 10 -14.48 -7.04 77.10
C CYS A 10 -15.31 -7.50 75.89
N GLU A 11 -15.30 -8.78 75.52
CA GLU A 11 -16.11 -9.25 74.38
C GLU A 11 -17.61 -9.33 74.73
N ASP A 12 -17.96 -9.81 75.93
CA ASP A 12 -19.37 -10.07 76.30
C ASP A 12 -20.18 -8.83 76.73
N PHE A 13 -19.55 -7.64 76.85
CA PHE A 13 -20.25 -6.40 77.20
C PHE A 13 -20.71 -5.61 75.98
N ASN A 14 -19.91 -5.58 74.91
CA ASN A 14 -20.26 -4.88 73.67
C ASN A 14 -21.41 -5.59 72.94
N ASP A 15 -21.34 -6.92 72.82
CA ASP A 15 -22.35 -7.74 72.14
C ASP A 15 -23.73 -7.74 72.82
N LYS A 16 -23.81 -7.42 74.12
CA LYS A 16 -25.08 -7.43 74.89
C LYS A 16 -25.74 -6.06 75.02
N HIS A 17 -25.01 -4.97 74.82
CA HIS A 17 -25.49 -3.62 75.12
C HIS A 17 -25.39 -2.64 73.95
N PHE A 18 -24.68 -2.99 72.89
CA PHE A 18 -24.48 -2.13 71.73
C PHE A 18 -24.66 -2.91 70.42
N ASP A 19 -25.85 -3.50 70.26
CA ASP A 19 -26.27 -4.11 68.98
C ASP A 19 -26.18 -3.04 67.87
N GLY A 20 -25.33 -3.27 66.87
CA GLY A 20 -25.05 -2.35 65.77
C GLY A 20 -23.84 -1.40 65.95
N LEU A 21 -23.06 -1.45 67.05
CA LEU A 21 -21.88 -0.59 67.19
C LEU A 21 -20.77 -0.91 66.16
N ASP A 22 -20.61 -2.18 65.82
CA ASP A 22 -19.66 -2.65 64.81
C ASP A 22 -20.07 -2.23 63.39
N ASP A 23 -21.37 -2.00 63.16
CA ASP A 23 -21.91 -1.48 61.89
C ASP A 23 -21.83 0.05 61.81
N MET A 24 -21.68 0.75 62.95
CA MET A 24 -21.74 2.22 63.01
C MET A 24 -20.42 2.96 62.79
N THR A 25 -19.28 2.29 62.55
CA THR A 25 -17.98 2.98 62.39
C THR A 25 -17.00 2.38 61.37
N LYS A 26 -17.50 1.91 60.22
CA LYS A 26 -16.64 1.82 59.01
C LYS A 26 -16.96 3.03 58.12
N PRO A 27 -16.00 3.94 57.86
CA PRO A 27 -16.23 5.02 56.90
C PRO A 27 -16.47 4.38 55.53
N GLU A 28 -17.72 4.44 55.07
CA GLU A 28 -18.12 3.99 53.74
C GLU A 28 -17.79 5.07 52.72
N ASN A 29 -17.11 4.69 51.65
CA ASN A 29 -16.78 5.53 50.53
C ASN A 29 -17.53 5.04 49.29
N VAL A 30 -18.85 5.21 49.32
CA VAL A 30 -19.75 4.91 48.20
C VAL A 30 -19.65 6.04 47.19
N LEU A 31 -18.75 5.86 46.21
CA LEU A 31 -18.48 6.84 45.16
C LEU A 31 -19.54 6.74 44.07
N ASN A 32 -19.98 7.87 43.51
CA ASN A 32 -20.72 7.95 42.25
C ASN A 32 -19.99 8.95 41.36
N LYS A 33 -19.30 8.47 40.31
CA LYS A 33 -18.36 9.31 39.55
C LYS A 33 -18.48 9.11 38.04
N ASP A 34 -18.56 10.20 37.29
CA ASP A 34 -18.25 10.21 35.87
C ASP A 34 -16.72 10.29 35.68
N TYR A 35 -16.14 9.41 34.85
CA TYR A 35 -14.71 9.39 34.58
C TYR A 35 -14.41 9.16 33.10
N THR A 36 -13.63 10.04 32.48
CA THR A 36 -13.16 9.87 31.10
C THR A 36 -11.71 9.41 31.10
N LEU A 37 -11.41 8.33 30.38
CA LEU A 37 -10.06 7.81 30.25
C LEU A 37 -9.14 8.81 29.55
N THR A 38 -7.94 8.98 30.09
CA THR A 38 -6.88 9.85 29.58
C THR A 38 -5.81 9.05 28.82
N ALA A 39 -4.90 9.74 28.12
CA ALA A 39 -3.74 9.12 27.47
C ALA A 39 -2.89 8.28 28.44
N ASP A 40 -2.68 8.76 29.66
CA ASP A 40 -1.93 8.04 30.70
C ASP A 40 -2.68 6.79 31.16
N ASP A 41 -4.01 6.83 31.22
CA ASP A 41 -4.85 5.66 31.53
C ASP A 41 -4.72 4.59 30.46
N TYR A 42 -4.77 4.95 29.18
CA TYR A 42 -4.54 4.02 28.08
C TYR A 42 -3.13 3.41 28.14
N SER A 43 -2.11 4.22 28.47
CA SER A 43 -0.76 3.71 28.69
C SER A 43 -0.71 2.73 29.86
N ALA A 44 -1.40 3.00 30.97
CA ALA A 44 -1.44 2.09 32.11
C ALA A 44 -2.16 0.77 31.80
N ILE A 45 -3.29 0.86 31.08
CA ILE A 45 -4.08 -0.30 30.63
C ILE A 45 -3.28 -1.18 29.67
N SER A 46 -2.49 -0.59 28.76
CA SER A 46 -1.65 -1.34 27.81
C SER A 46 -0.59 -2.23 28.48
N GLY A 47 -0.27 -1.94 29.75
CA GLY A 47 0.74 -2.66 30.53
C GLY A 47 0.17 -3.80 31.39
N TYR A 48 -1.09 -4.19 31.21
CA TYR A 48 -1.68 -5.28 31.97
C TYR A 48 -1.02 -6.63 31.67
N LYS A 49 -0.91 -7.46 32.70
CA LYS A 49 -0.27 -8.78 32.63
C LYS A 49 -1.33 -9.86 32.44
N GLU A 50 -0.95 -10.93 31.75
CA GLU A 50 -1.81 -12.11 31.53
C GLU A 50 -2.40 -12.62 32.84
N ALA A 51 -1.58 -12.75 33.89
CA ALA A 51 -2.02 -13.19 35.21
C ALA A 51 -3.10 -12.28 35.85
N ASP A 52 -3.04 -10.96 35.62
CA ASP A 52 -4.03 -10.01 36.12
C ASP A 52 -5.38 -10.17 35.39
N ILE A 53 -5.35 -10.43 34.07
CA ILE A 53 -6.56 -10.64 33.25
C ILE A 53 -7.16 -12.03 33.50
N MET A 54 -6.32 -13.07 33.55
CA MET A 54 -6.69 -14.45 33.91
C MET A 54 -7.52 -14.53 35.19
N ALA A 55 -7.15 -13.74 36.21
CA ALA A 55 -7.84 -13.71 37.50
C ALA A 55 -9.29 -13.21 37.41
N LEU A 56 -9.64 -12.49 36.34
CA LEU A 56 -10.98 -11.90 36.12
C LEU A 56 -11.88 -12.79 35.25
N LEU A 57 -11.29 -13.77 34.56
CA LEU A 57 -12.01 -14.64 33.65
C LEU A 57 -12.60 -15.85 34.40
N THR A 58 -13.72 -16.37 33.90
CA THR A 58 -14.38 -17.61 34.35
C THR A 58 -14.16 -18.72 33.32
N GLY A 59 -14.12 -19.98 33.75
CA GLY A 59 -13.86 -21.14 32.88
C GLY A 59 -12.74 -22.04 33.40
N ASP A 60 -12.34 -23.04 32.61
CA ASP A 60 -11.16 -23.85 32.89
C ASP A 60 -9.86 -23.06 32.61
N GLU A 61 -8.75 -23.51 33.20
CA GLU A 61 -7.50 -22.76 33.23
C GLU A 61 -6.86 -22.59 31.84
N ALA A 62 -7.02 -23.56 30.94
CA ALA A 62 -6.50 -23.47 29.58
C ALA A 62 -7.27 -22.42 28.76
N THR A 63 -8.60 -22.44 28.84
CA THR A 63 -9.46 -21.46 28.15
C THR A 63 -9.25 -20.04 28.67
N LYS A 64 -9.10 -19.86 30.00
CA LYS A 64 -8.78 -18.53 30.57
C LYS A 64 -7.44 -18.01 30.06
N LYS A 65 -6.44 -18.89 29.97
CA LYS A 65 -5.10 -18.52 29.54
C LYS A 65 -5.09 -18.03 28.11
N GLU A 66 -5.63 -18.83 27.19
CA GLU A 66 -5.74 -18.46 25.78
C GLU A 66 -6.48 -17.12 25.61
N LYS A 67 -7.59 -16.94 26.33
CA LYS A 67 -8.38 -15.72 26.27
C LYS A 67 -7.63 -14.51 26.83
N ALA A 68 -6.93 -14.66 27.96
CA ALA A 68 -6.15 -13.59 28.55
C ALA A 68 -4.97 -13.17 27.68
N GLU A 69 -4.28 -14.11 27.04
CA GLU A 69 -3.21 -13.85 26.08
C GLU A 69 -3.70 -12.99 24.91
N LYS A 70 -4.88 -13.33 24.35
CA LYS A 70 -5.53 -12.55 23.29
C LYS A 70 -5.87 -11.13 23.73
N ILE A 71 -6.47 -10.97 24.92
CA ILE A 71 -6.81 -9.64 25.48
C ILE A 71 -5.55 -8.81 25.68
N VAL A 72 -4.53 -9.34 26.38
CA VAL A 72 -3.29 -8.60 26.66
C VAL A 72 -2.57 -8.20 25.37
N THR A 73 -2.59 -9.06 24.36
CA THR A 73 -2.04 -8.75 23.04
C THR A 73 -2.77 -7.57 22.40
N ALA A 74 -4.10 -7.56 22.40
CA ALA A 74 -4.90 -6.46 21.89
C ALA A 74 -4.65 -5.14 22.65
N LEU A 75 -4.41 -5.20 23.97
CA LEU A 75 -4.15 -4.01 24.80
C LEU A 75 -2.84 -3.29 24.49
N LYS A 76 -1.82 -3.97 23.93
CA LYS A 76 -0.52 -3.36 23.61
C LYS A 76 -0.67 -2.12 22.71
N ALA A 77 -1.63 -2.14 21.79
CA ALA A 77 -1.88 -1.03 20.86
C ALA A 77 -2.53 0.20 21.54
N ALA A 78 -3.20 0.03 22.67
CA ALA A 78 -3.97 1.08 23.33
C ALA A 78 -3.09 2.28 23.76
N LYS A 79 -1.82 2.06 24.09
CA LYS A 79 -0.87 3.13 24.43
C LYS A 79 -0.69 4.14 23.31
N SER A 80 -0.55 3.65 22.08
CA SER A 80 -0.31 4.49 20.90
C SER A 80 -1.62 5.06 20.36
N ASN A 81 -2.66 4.23 20.33
CA ASN A 81 -3.89 4.55 19.61
C ASN A 81 -4.94 5.26 20.48
N GLN A 82 -4.81 5.19 21.80
CA GLN A 82 -5.69 5.86 22.78
C GLN A 82 -7.18 5.50 22.62
N TYR A 83 -7.46 4.26 22.21
CA TYR A 83 -8.80 3.67 22.17
C TYR A 83 -8.75 2.19 22.51
N LEU A 84 -9.89 1.61 22.89
CA LEU A 84 -10.09 0.16 23.04
C LEU A 84 -10.86 -0.42 21.84
N THR A 85 -10.80 -1.74 21.67
CA THR A 85 -11.46 -2.49 20.58
C THR A 85 -12.24 -3.67 21.16
N PRO A 86 -13.14 -4.34 20.40
CA PRO A 86 -13.79 -5.56 20.87
C PRO A 86 -12.81 -6.62 21.40
N ALA A 87 -11.67 -6.82 20.71
CA ALA A 87 -10.65 -7.79 21.11
C ALA A 87 -9.97 -7.46 22.46
N ALA A 88 -9.95 -6.19 22.85
CA ALA A 88 -9.44 -5.75 24.15
C ALA A 88 -10.44 -5.98 25.30
N GLU A 89 -11.66 -6.45 25.00
CA GLU A 89 -12.76 -6.67 25.95
C GLU A 89 -12.88 -5.59 27.05
N PRO A 90 -13.35 -4.36 26.72
CA PRO A 90 -13.46 -3.25 27.67
C PRO A 90 -14.17 -3.61 28.98
N ARG A 91 -15.24 -4.41 28.91
CA ARG A 91 -16.00 -4.88 30.09
C ARG A 91 -15.22 -5.82 31.00
N THR A 92 -14.14 -6.44 30.51
CA THR A 92 -13.21 -7.26 31.30
C THR A 92 -12.07 -6.40 31.88
N VAL A 93 -11.52 -5.48 31.08
CA VAL A 93 -10.29 -4.74 31.46
C VAL A 93 -10.56 -3.47 32.28
N LEU A 94 -11.69 -2.80 32.07
CA LEU A 94 -12.03 -1.58 32.81
C LEU A 94 -12.34 -1.84 34.29
N PRO A 95 -12.96 -2.97 34.69
CA PRO A 95 -12.99 -3.38 36.10
C PRO A 95 -11.62 -3.46 36.77
N LEU A 96 -10.61 -3.97 36.07
CA LEU A 96 -9.24 -4.01 36.58
C LEU A 96 -8.68 -2.60 36.74
N PHE A 97 -8.91 -1.73 35.77
CA PHE A 97 -8.56 -0.31 35.86
C PHE A 97 -9.18 0.34 37.10
N MET A 98 -10.46 0.05 37.37
CA MET A 98 -11.16 0.62 38.51
C MET A 98 -10.61 0.12 39.85
N SER A 99 -10.33 -1.19 39.96
CA SER A 99 -9.74 -1.76 41.17
C SER A 99 -8.35 -1.18 41.48
N LYS A 100 -7.56 -0.85 40.46
CA LYS A 100 -6.23 -0.23 40.62
C LYS A 100 -6.32 1.26 41.01
N ASN A 101 -7.34 1.99 40.57
CA ASN A 101 -7.45 3.44 40.78
C ASN A 101 -8.33 3.85 41.98
N TRP A 102 -9.37 3.07 42.32
CA TRP A 102 -10.30 3.37 43.42
C TRP A 102 -10.30 2.27 44.49
N LYS A 103 -9.10 1.99 45.03
CA LYS A 103 -8.87 0.95 46.05
C LYS A 103 -9.63 1.14 47.36
N THR A 104 -10.07 2.35 47.66
CA THR A 104 -10.78 2.70 48.90
C THR A 104 -12.29 2.79 48.71
N ALA A 105 -12.83 2.43 47.54
CA ALA A 105 -14.27 2.43 47.31
C ALA A 105 -14.96 1.35 48.14
N SER A 106 -16.18 1.63 48.61
CA SER A 106 -17.02 0.69 49.36
C SER A 106 -18.09 0.05 48.46
N LEU A 107 -18.65 -1.08 48.89
CA LEU A 107 -19.72 -1.79 48.18
C LEU A 107 -20.85 -0.81 47.79
N GLY A 108 -21.32 -0.91 46.54
CA GLY A 108 -22.33 0.00 46.00
C GLY A 108 -21.76 1.26 45.34
N ALA A 109 -20.44 1.47 45.34
CA ALA A 109 -19.82 2.51 44.53
C ALA A 109 -20.06 2.26 43.04
N THR A 110 -20.34 3.32 42.29
CA THR A 110 -20.52 3.31 40.83
C THR A 110 -19.58 4.28 40.12
N ILE A 111 -19.09 3.87 38.97
CA ILE A 111 -18.29 4.69 38.07
C ILE A 111 -18.88 4.59 36.67
N ARG A 112 -19.24 5.74 36.10
CA ARG A 112 -19.64 5.85 34.71
C ARG A 112 -18.41 6.24 33.89
N ALA A 113 -17.81 5.25 33.25
CA ALA A 113 -16.56 5.37 32.53
C ALA A 113 -16.82 5.68 31.04
N SER A 114 -16.26 6.79 30.57
CA SER A 114 -16.21 7.16 29.16
C SER A 114 -14.84 6.82 28.56
N TYR A 115 -14.82 6.12 27.43
CA TYR A 115 -13.61 5.74 26.74
C TYR A 115 -13.79 5.78 25.22
N ASN A 116 -12.72 6.12 24.51
CA ASN A 116 -12.62 5.95 23.07
C ASN A 116 -12.66 4.47 22.71
N TYR A 117 -13.51 4.13 21.76
CA TYR A 117 -13.79 2.77 21.33
C TYR A 117 -13.96 2.70 19.82
N VAL A 118 -13.38 1.67 19.21
CA VAL A 118 -13.53 1.39 17.78
C VAL A 118 -14.29 0.06 17.64
N PRO A 119 -15.62 0.10 17.39
CA PRO A 119 -16.48 -1.09 17.45
C PRO A 119 -16.20 -2.09 16.31
N ASN A 120 -15.74 -1.59 15.16
CA ASN A 120 -15.49 -2.40 13.96
C ASN A 120 -14.00 -2.49 13.63
N ALA A 121 -13.12 -2.38 14.64
CA ALA A 121 -11.69 -2.57 14.43
C ALA A 121 -11.46 -4.01 13.91
N PRO A 122 -10.90 -4.20 12.71
CA PRO A 122 -10.69 -5.53 12.19
C PRO A 122 -9.67 -6.28 13.07
N ALA A 123 -10.09 -7.40 13.67
CA ALA A 123 -9.26 -8.18 14.59
C ALA A 123 -7.92 -8.58 13.96
N TYR A 124 -7.93 -8.88 12.66
CA TYR A 124 -6.76 -9.30 11.90
C TYR A 124 -5.64 -8.25 11.85
N LEU A 125 -5.91 -6.95 12.03
CA LEU A 125 -4.84 -5.93 12.08
C LEU A 125 -4.00 -6.04 13.34
N ALA A 126 -4.63 -6.33 14.48
CA ALA A 126 -3.92 -6.55 15.73
C ALA A 126 -3.14 -7.87 15.68
N GLU A 127 -3.70 -8.91 15.06
CA GLU A 127 -3.04 -10.19 14.84
C GLU A 127 -1.82 -10.05 13.91
N LEU A 128 -1.93 -9.30 12.81
CA LEU A 128 -0.80 -8.98 11.92
C LEU A 128 0.31 -8.19 12.63
N ALA A 129 -0.05 -7.20 13.46
CA ALA A 129 0.93 -6.42 14.21
C ALA A 129 1.59 -7.22 15.35
N ALA A 130 0.95 -8.29 15.80
CA ALA A 130 1.45 -9.21 16.82
C ALA A 130 2.10 -10.48 16.22
N ALA A 131 2.08 -10.63 14.89
CA ALA A 131 2.58 -11.81 14.21
C ALA A 131 4.06 -12.04 14.53
N ASP A 132 4.42 -13.28 14.84
CA ASP A 132 5.81 -13.66 15.03
C ASP A 132 6.56 -13.65 13.68
N THR A 133 7.87 -13.37 13.75
CA THR A 133 8.74 -13.45 12.58
C THR A 133 9.48 -14.78 12.56
N TYR A 134 9.18 -15.63 11.58
CA TYR A 134 9.94 -16.85 11.28
C TYR A 134 11.07 -16.52 10.29
N GLU A 135 12.33 -16.63 10.74
CA GLU A 135 13.49 -16.46 9.87
C GLU A 135 13.91 -17.80 9.27
N LEU A 136 13.97 -17.89 7.93
CA LEU A 136 14.42 -19.12 7.27
C LEU A 136 15.86 -19.45 7.65
N THR A 137 16.02 -20.65 8.19
CA THR A 137 17.30 -21.23 8.57
C THR A 137 17.97 -21.93 7.39
N ALA A 138 19.26 -22.27 7.52
CA ALA A 138 19.95 -23.07 6.53
C ALA A 138 19.26 -24.43 6.26
N ALA A 139 18.67 -25.04 7.29
CA ALA A 139 17.95 -26.31 7.18
C ALA A 139 16.62 -26.16 6.40
N ASP A 140 15.95 -25.01 6.53
CA ASP A 140 14.75 -24.72 5.75
C ASP A 140 15.09 -24.60 4.26
N TYR A 141 16.16 -23.86 3.94
CA TYR A 141 16.62 -23.78 2.56
C TYR A 141 17.07 -25.13 2.02
N GLU A 142 17.76 -25.95 2.80
CA GLU A 142 18.13 -27.33 2.40
C GLU A 142 16.88 -28.19 2.15
N THR A 143 15.82 -28.02 2.93
CA THR A 143 14.53 -28.70 2.71
C THR A 143 13.85 -28.25 1.41
N ILE A 144 13.93 -26.94 1.10
CA ILE A 144 13.35 -26.36 -0.12
C ILE A 144 14.12 -26.79 -1.36
N TRP A 145 15.45 -26.78 -1.28
CA TRP A 145 16.35 -27.00 -2.40
C TRP A 145 16.70 -28.48 -2.61
N GLY A 146 16.68 -29.28 -1.55
CA GLY A 146 17.18 -30.67 -1.56
C GLY A 146 18.71 -30.76 -1.73
N ILE A 147 19.41 -29.63 -1.66
CA ILE A 147 20.87 -29.52 -1.78
C ILE A 147 21.43 -28.60 -0.69
N PRO A 148 22.62 -28.92 -0.15
CA PRO A 148 23.28 -28.07 0.84
C PRO A 148 23.79 -26.76 0.21
N ASP A 149 24.11 -25.79 1.07
CA ASP A 149 24.79 -24.52 0.75
C ASP A 149 24.00 -23.49 -0.11
N VAL A 150 22.74 -23.74 -0.44
CA VAL A 150 21.82 -22.70 -0.92
C VAL A 150 21.07 -22.11 0.26
N SER A 151 21.15 -20.79 0.45
CA SER A 151 20.56 -20.10 1.60
C SER A 151 19.66 -18.92 1.20
N TYR A 152 19.02 -19.03 0.05
CA TYR A 152 18.11 -18.02 -0.50
C TYR A 152 17.02 -18.67 -1.36
N LEU A 153 15.87 -18.02 -1.46
CA LEU A 153 14.80 -18.33 -2.40
C LEU A 153 15.04 -17.63 -3.73
N THR A 154 14.36 -18.11 -4.77
CA THR A 154 14.50 -17.66 -6.15
C THR A 154 13.16 -17.79 -6.87
N PRO A 155 12.98 -17.30 -8.12
CA PRO A 155 11.73 -17.48 -8.85
C PRO A 155 11.26 -18.93 -8.96
N SER A 156 12.16 -19.92 -9.13
CA SER A 156 11.78 -21.35 -9.20
C SER A 156 11.30 -21.90 -7.87
N LYS A 157 11.98 -21.54 -6.77
CA LYS A 157 11.63 -21.87 -5.39
C LYS A 157 10.98 -20.67 -4.71
N SER A 158 9.97 -20.08 -5.36
CA SER A 158 9.35 -18.84 -4.91
C SER A 158 8.77 -18.94 -3.51
N PRO A 159 8.65 -17.82 -2.77
CA PRO A 159 8.06 -17.79 -1.44
C PRO A 159 6.71 -18.51 -1.38
N GLU A 160 5.84 -18.27 -2.36
CA GLU A 160 4.49 -18.84 -2.43
C GLU A 160 4.48 -20.37 -2.56
N LYS A 161 5.50 -20.95 -3.19
CA LYS A 161 5.61 -22.41 -3.40
C LYS A 161 6.34 -23.10 -2.25
N SER A 162 7.30 -22.40 -1.66
CA SER A 162 8.27 -22.97 -0.72
C SER A 162 7.84 -22.77 0.73
N LEU A 163 7.39 -21.57 1.09
CA LEU A 163 7.16 -21.19 2.50
C LEU A 163 5.99 -21.93 3.15
N PRO A 164 4.85 -22.22 2.49
CA PRO A 164 3.79 -23.01 3.12
C PRO A 164 4.26 -24.36 3.66
N LYS A 165 5.16 -25.04 2.92
CA LYS A 165 5.72 -26.34 3.31
C LYS A 165 6.75 -26.21 4.44
N VAL A 166 7.55 -25.15 4.43
CA VAL A 166 8.49 -24.85 5.51
C VAL A 166 7.72 -24.60 6.81
N LEU A 167 6.69 -23.75 6.75
CA LEU A 167 5.87 -23.41 7.91
C LEU A 167 5.10 -24.61 8.46
N GLU A 168 4.62 -25.52 7.60
CA GLU A 168 4.00 -26.79 8.01
C GLU A 168 4.96 -27.68 8.82
N GLY A 169 6.26 -27.67 8.49
CA GLY A 169 7.27 -28.43 9.23
C GLY A 169 7.84 -27.69 10.45
N ALA A 170 7.83 -26.36 10.43
CA ALA A 170 8.49 -25.53 11.43
C ALA A 170 7.58 -25.08 12.58
N ILE A 171 6.29 -24.90 12.33
CA ILE A 171 5.32 -24.45 13.34
C ILE A 171 4.44 -25.63 13.74
N GLU A 172 4.62 -26.10 14.98
CA GLU A 172 3.82 -27.19 15.53
C GLU A 172 2.47 -26.69 16.06
N ASN A 173 1.38 -27.35 15.66
CA ASN A 173 0.01 -27.06 16.10
C ASN A 173 -0.47 -25.61 15.83
N PRO A 174 -0.36 -25.09 14.60
CA PRO A 174 -0.83 -23.75 14.28
C PRO A 174 -2.35 -23.63 14.47
N VAL A 175 -2.79 -22.45 14.92
CA VAL A 175 -4.21 -22.15 15.16
C VAL A 175 -4.83 -21.52 13.92
N THR A 176 -6.08 -21.86 13.60
CA THR A 176 -6.79 -21.22 12.49
C THR A 176 -6.86 -19.70 12.68
N GLY A 177 -6.43 -18.95 11.67
CA GLY A 177 -6.34 -17.49 11.72
C GLY A 177 -5.00 -16.95 12.22
N GLU A 178 -4.05 -17.82 12.63
CA GLU A 178 -2.73 -17.41 13.06
C GLU A 178 -1.91 -16.82 11.91
N TYR A 179 -1.28 -15.66 12.14
CA TYR A 179 -0.43 -14.97 11.18
C TYR A 179 1.04 -15.14 11.53
N VAL A 180 1.89 -15.31 10.50
CA VAL A 180 3.35 -15.30 10.64
C VAL A 180 3.96 -14.42 9.56
N VAL A 181 4.97 -13.64 9.93
CA VAL A 181 5.85 -12.94 8.98
C VAL A 181 7.05 -13.83 8.74
N VAL A 182 7.36 -14.11 7.47
CA VAL A 182 8.49 -14.94 7.09
C VAL A 182 9.60 -14.06 6.53
N SER A 183 10.77 -14.08 7.17
CA SER A 183 11.98 -13.40 6.70
C SER A 183 12.86 -14.39 5.96
N TYR A 184 13.20 -14.09 4.70
CA TYR A 184 14.02 -14.94 3.85
C TYR A 184 14.98 -14.13 3.01
N LYS A 185 16.09 -14.75 2.60
CA LYS A 185 16.97 -14.19 1.58
C LYS A 185 16.41 -14.55 0.22
N TYR A 186 16.44 -13.60 -0.70
CA TYR A 186 15.97 -13.77 -2.07
C TYR A 186 17.07 -13.39 -3.06
N SER A 187 17.16 -14.13 -4.16
CA SER A 187 17.96 -13.80 -5.33
C SER A 187 17.08 -13.92 -6.57
N ALA A 188 17.14 -12.92 -7.46
CA ALA A 188 16.52 -13.02 -8.78
C ALA A 188 17.17 -14.12 -9.65
N ASN A 189 18.35 -14.60 -9.26
CA ASN A 189 19.10 -15.63 -9.96
C ASN A 189 19.00 -16.97 -9.22
N GLU A 190 18.77 -18.05 -9.96
CA GLU A 190 18.81 -19.43 -9.48
C GLU A 190 20.21 -19.82 -8.95
N PRO A 191 20.34 -20.68 -7.92
CA PRO A 191 21.62 -21.23 -7.50
C PRO A 191 22.27 -22.03 -8.63
N GLY A 192 23.59 -21.90 -8.78
CA GLY A 192 24.37 -22.64 -9.76
C GLY A 192 24.16 -24.15 -9.64
N SER A 193 23.53 -24.73 -10.66
CA SER A 193 22.98 -26.08 -10.81
C SER A 193 23.62 -27.22 -9.99
N GLY A 194 22.78 -27.99 -9.29
CA GLY A 194 23.19 -29.18 -8.53
C GLY A 194 22.12 -30.26 -8.29
N GLY A 195 21.13 -30.47 -9.17
CA GLY A 195 20.44 -31.77 -9.30
C GLY A 195 19.15 -32.00 -8.50
N GLY A 196 18.02 -31.68 -9.12
CA GLY A 196 16.76 -32.42 -9.00
C GLY A 196 16.23 -32.62 -10.43
N GLU A 197 15.50 -33.70 -10.72
CA GLU A 197 14.95 -33.94 -12.07
C GLU A 197 14.15 -32.72 -12.54
N GLU A 198 14.82 -31.93 -13.37
CA GLU A 198 14.35 -30.67 -13.92
C GLU A 198 13.43 -31.02 -15.07
N GLU A 199 12.24 -30.44 -15.11
CA GLU A 199 11.44 -30.45 -16.34
C GLU A 199 12.32 -29.78 -17.42
N THR A 200 12.87 -30.59 -18.33
CA THR A 200 13.84 -30.10 -19.31
C THR A 200 13.10 -29.30 -20.37
N PHE A 201 13.47 -28.04 -20.54
CA PHE A 201 12.98 -27.18 -21.60
C PHE A 201 13.99 -27.12 -22.75
N ASP A 202 13.48 -27.15 -23.97
CA ASP A 202 14.27 -26.84 -25.16
C ASP A 202 14.68 -25.37 -25.13
N LYS A 203 15.93 -25.09 -25.51
CA LYS A 203 16.39 -23.71 -25.72
C LYS A 203 15.82 -23.18 -27.02
N ILE A 204 15.29 -21.97 -27.00
CA ILE A 204 14.63 -21.37 -28.17
C ILE A 204 15.61 -21.23 -29.34
N GLY A 205 16.88 -20.91 -29.09
CA GLY A 205 17.91 -20.87 -30.14
C GLY A 205 18.12 -22.23 -30.83
N ASP A 206 18.08 -23.32 -30.07
CA ASP A 206 18.21 -24.68 -30.60
C ASP A 206 16.94 -25.09 -31.36
N VAL A 207 15.75 -24.72 -30.88
CA VAL A 207 14.46 -24.92 -31.57
C VAL A 207 14.45 -24.25 -32.93
N ILE A 208 14.89 -22.99 -33.01
CA ILE A 208 14.94 -22.23 -34.27
C ILE A 208 15.92 -22.88 -35.25
N THR A 209 17.07 -23.34 -34.76
CA THR A 209 18.09 -24.00 -35.59
C THR A 209 17.64 -25.38 -36.10
N ALA A 210 16.89 -26.12 -35.28
CA ALA A 210 16.39 -27.44 -35.62
C ALA A 210 15.20 -27.43 -36.58
N GLY A 211 14.39 -26.36 -36.60
CA GLY A 211 13.24 -26.20 -37.49
C GLY A 211 11.95 -26.81 -36.94
N PRO A 212 10.99 -27.25 -37.79
CA PRO A 212 9.71 -27.81 -37.35
C PRO A 212 9.86 -29.10 -36.53
N GLY A 213 9.25 -29.14 -35.36
CA GLY A 213 9.33 -30.28 -34.43
C GLY A 213 8.47 -30.07 -33.20
N ASN A 214 8.35 -31.08 -32.34
CA ASN A 214 7.66 -30.95 -31.07
C ASN A 214 8.63 -30.45 -30.01
N TYR A 215 8.35 -29.31 -29.41
CA TYR A 215 9.22 -28.66 -28.44
C TYR A 215 8.44 -28.17 -27.23
N LYS A 216 9.15 -28.05 -26.12
CA LYS A 216 8.67 -27.45 -24.88
C LYS A 216 9.66 -26.42 -24.41
N VAL A 217 9.34 -25.14 -24.56
CA VAL A 217 10.22 -24.02 -24.19
C VAL A 217 9.68 -23.33 -22.94
N LYS A 218 10.58 -22.66 -22.20
CA LYS A 218 10.23 -21.74 -21.11
C LYS A 218 10.93 -20.41 -21.38
N GLY A 219 10.21 -19.31 -21.26
CA GLY A 219 10.78 -17.99 -21.44
C GLY A 219 9.83 -16.86 -21.05
N THR A 220 10.34 -15.64 -21.15
CA THR A 220 9.65 -14.40 -20.81
C THR A 220 8.95 -13.84 -22.04
N VAL A 221 7.71 -13.38 -21.87
CA VAL A 221 6.97 -12.65 -22.89
C VAL A 221 7.57 -11.24 -23.02
N ILE A 222 8.16 -10.94 -24.18
CA ILE A 222 8.89 -9.69 -24.42
C ILE A 222 8.13 -8.70 -25.30
N ALA A 223 7.10 -9.15 -26.02
CA ALA A 223 6.20 -8.31 -26.79
C ALA A 223 4.87 -9.02 -27.05
N THR A 224 3.78 -8.27 -27.19
CA THR A 224 2.43 -8.79 -27.45
C THR A 224 1.80 -8.07 -28.64
N TYR A 225 0.84 -8.75 -29.29
CA TYR A 225 0.02 -8.18 -30.36
C TYR A 225 -1.34 -8.91 -30.43
N LYS A 226 -2.23 -8.51 -31.33
CA LYS A 226 -3.61 -9.03 -31.38
C LYS A 226 -3.70 -10.55 -31.51
N ASN A 227 -2.70 -11.21 -32.10
CA ASN A 227 -2.72 -12.63 -32.42
C ASN A 227 -1.69 -13.47 -31.65
N GLY A 228 -1.23 -13.03 -30.48
CA GLY A 228 -0.29 -13.78 -29.64
C GLY A 228 0.82 -12.94 -29.04
N PHE A 229 2.03 -13.50 -28.94
CA PHE A 229 3.14 -12.84 -28.26
C PHE A 229 4.50 -13.43 -28.67
N LEU A 230 5.58 -12.73 -28.34
CA LEU A 230 6.95 -13.16 -28.54
C LEU A 230 7.54 -13.63 -27.20
N VAL A 231 8.13 -14.83 -27.17
CA VAL A 231 8.76 -15.39 -25.96
C VAL A 231 10.27 -15.51 -26.16
N SER A 232 11.05 -15.18 -25.12
CA SER A 232 12.52 -15.29 -25.12
C SER A 232 13.04 -15.99 -23.88
N ASP A 233 14.09 -16.79 -24.05
CA ASP A 233 14.83 -17.48 -22.98
C ASP A 233 16.26 -16.90 -22.81
N GLY A 234 16.51 -15.74 -23.42
CA GLY A 234 17.84 -15.12 -23.50
C GLY A 234 18.77 -15.72 -24.57
N THR A 235 18.48 -16.90 -25.13
CA THR A 235 19.25 -17.49 -26.24
C THR A 235 18.73 -17.04 -27.61
N ALA A 236 17.41 -16.96 -27.75
CA ALA A 236 16.73 -16.40 -28.91
C ALA A 236 15.29 -16.00 -28.55
N SER A 237 14.49 -15.64 -29.55
CA SER A 237 13.07 -15.32 -29.38
C SER A 237 12.25 -16.02 -30.45
N ILE A 238 11.09 -16.55 -30.07
CA ILE A 238 10.19 -17.27 -30.98
C ILE A 238 8.76 -16.78 -30.84
N LEU A 239 8.07 -16.65 -31.97
CA LEU A 239 6.68 -16.20 -32.00
C LEU A 239 5.74 -17.30 -31.52
N VAL A 240 4.78 -16.96 -30.68
CA VAL A 240 3.63 -17.78 -30.31
C VAL A 240 2.40 -17.15 -30.95
N TYR A 241 1.84 -17.81 -31.98
CA TYR A 241 0.69 -17.35 -32.73
C TYR A 241 -0.58 -18.04 -32.23
N LEU A 242 -1.54 -17.28 -31.70
CA LEU A 242 -2.75 -17.82 -31.05
C LEU A 242 -4.05 -17.65 -31.87
N GLU A 243 -3.98 -17.02 -33.04
CA GLU A 243 -5.08 -16.74 -33.98
C GLU A 243 -6.38 -16.19 -33.36
N GLY A 244 -6.58 -14.87 -33.41
CA GLY A 244 -7.85 -14.24 -33.03
C GLY A 244 -8.17 -14.29 -31.53
N LYS A 245 -7.22 -14.74 -30.71
CA LYS A 245 -7.30 -14.75 -29.24
C LYS A 245 -6.32 -13.73 -28.69
N PRO A 246 -6.77 -12.71 -27.91
CA PRO A 246 -5.85 -11.85 -27.19
C PRO A 246 -4.98 -12.72 -26.26
N SER A 247 -3.68 -12.41 -26.16
CA SER A 247 -2.85 -13.09 -25.17
C SER A 247 -3.37 -12.73 -23.79
N ASN A 248 -3.73 -13.72 -22.97
CA ASN A 248 -3.92 -13.50 -21.53
C ASN A 248 -2.57 -13.21 -20.83
N ASN A 249 -1.48 -13.18 -21.58
CA ASN A 249 -0.12 -12.94 -21.11
C ASN A 249 0.29 -11.50 -21.37
N ALA A 250 0.85 -10.88 -20.33
CA ALA A 250 1.43 -9.54 -20.37
C ALA A 250 2.94 -9.61 -20.66
N ILE A 251 3.53 -8.50 -21.09
CA ILE A 251 4.99 -8.35 -21.14
C ILE A 251 5.55 -8.57 -19.72
N GLY A 252 6.61 -9.36 -19.60
CA GLY A 252 7.19 -9.80 -18.32
C GLY A 252 6.62 -11.11 -17.80
N ASP A 253 5.54 -11.66 -18.36
CA ASP A 253 5.06 -12.99 -17.96
C ASP A 253 6.07 -14.07 -18.33
N ILE A 254 6.39 -14.97 -17.40
CA ILE A 254 7.17 -16.18 -17.69
C ILE A 254 6.18 -17.28 -18.06
N VAL A 255 6.34 -17.86 -19.25
CA VAL A 255 5.45 -18.89 -19.79
C VAL A 255 6.21 -20.15 -20.19
N THR A 256 5.54 -21.29 -20.11
CA THR A 256 5.94 -22.50 -20.84
C THR A 256 5.07 -22.63 -22.09
N VAL A 257 5.68 -23.02 -23.20
CA VAL A 257 5.00 -23.22 -24.49
C VAL A 257 5.36 -24.59 -25.02
N GLU A 258 4.36 -25.45 -25.19
CA GLU A 258 4.52 -26.82 -25.67
C GLU A 258 3.73 -27.03 -26.96
N GLY A 259 4.37 -27.62 -27.96
CA GLY A 259 3.69 -28.05 -29.18
C GLY A 259 4.60 -28.18 -30.39
N THR A 260 3.99 -28.51 -31.53
CA THR A 260 4.71 -28.65 -32.79
C THR A 260 4.90 -27.30 -33.47
N THR A 261 6.15 -26.84 -33.59
CA THR A 261 6.49 -25.60 -34.29
C THR A 261 6.22 -25.71 -35.79
N THR A 262 5.95 -24.58 -36.41
CA THR A 262 5.71 -24.43 -37.86
C THR A 262 6.57 -23.30 -38.40
N GLU A 263 6.80 -23.26 -39.71
CA GLU A 263 7.48 -22.15 -40.36
C GLU A 263 6.48 -21.20 -41.02
N PHE A 264 6.61 -19.91 -40.72
CA PHE A 264 5.85 -18.86 -41.38
C PHE A 264 6.72 -17.62 -41.56
N GLY A 265 6.65 -17.03 -42.76
CA GLY A 265 7.41 -15.84 -43.10
C GLY A 265 8.94 -15.98 -42.95
N GLY A 266 9.47 -17.19 -43.12
CA GLY A 266 10.89 -17.48 -42.96
C GLY A 266 11.37 -17.67 -41.53
N MET A 267 10.47 -17.79 -40.54
CA MET A 267 10.82 -18.06 -39.14
C MET A 267 10.00 -19.21 -38.56
N SER A 268 10.60 -19.90 -37.58
CA SER A 268 9.88 -20.84 -36.71
C SER A 268 8.91 -20.10 -35.79
N GLN A 269 7.73 -20.68 -35.56
CA GLN A 269 6.73 -20.19 -34.61
C GLN A 269 5.95 -21.35 -33.99
N PHE A 270 5.47 -21.15 -32.76
CA PHE A 270 4.45 -22.00 -32.16
C PHE A 270 3.06 -21.61 -32.71
N PRO A 271 2.30 -22.53 -33.34
CA PRO A 271 0.97 -22.24 -33.87
C PRO A 271 -0.10 -22.21 -32.77
N ASN A 272 -1.34 -21.90 -33.16
CA ASN A 272 -2.48 -21.72 -32.26
C ASN A 272 -2.91 -23.01 -31.52
N THR A 273 -2.37 -24.16 -31.92
CA THR A 273 -2.57 -25.46 -31.29
C THR A 273 -1.62 -25.71 -30.11
N SER A 274 -0.64 -24.83 -29.90
CA SER A 274 0.32 -24.95 -28.79
C SER A 274 -0.34 -24.67 -27.44
N VAL A 275 0.14 -25.37 -26.41
CA VAL A 275 -0.29 -25.19 -25.03
C VAL A 275 0.60 -24.14 -24.39
N VAL A 276 -0.01 -23.08 -23.87
CA VAL A 276 0.69 -21.99 -23.17
C VAL A 276 0.28 -22.02 -21.70
N THR A 277 1.25 -22.07 -20.79
CA THR A 277 1.02 -22.00 -19.34
C THR A 277 1.84 -20.87 -18.74
N LYS A 278 1.18 -19.93 -18.05
CA LYS A 278 1.89 -18.91 -17.26
C LYS A 278 2.44 -19.55 -15.98
N VAL A 279 3.73 -19.36 -15.72
CA VAL A 279 4.45 -19.98 -14.59
C VAL A 279 5.13 -18.97 -13.67
N GLY A 280 5.15 -17.69 -14.05
CA GLY A 280 5.70 -16.60 -13.24
C GLY A 280 5.54 -15.23 -13.92
N VAL A 281 6.14 -14.22 -13.32
CA VAL A 281 6.25 -12.84 -13.82
C VAL A 281 7.62 -12.30 -13.42
N GLU A 282 8.24 -11.51 -14.29
CA GLU A 282 9.42 -10.69 -14.02
C GLU A 282 9.25 -9.31 -14.66
N GLU A 283 10.01 -8.32 -14.17
CA GLU A 283 10.07 -7.02 -14.86
C GLU A 283 10.88 -7.17 -16.15
N TYR A 284 10.32 -6.67 -17.26
CA TYR A 284 11.00 -6.66 -18.55
C TYR A 284 11.12 -5.25 -19.11
N THR A 285 12.36 -4.83 -19.38
CA THR A 285 12.65 -3.58 -20.09
C THR A 285 13.10 -3.91 -21.51
N GLN A 286 12.52 -3.21 -22.47
CA GLN A 286 12.91 -3.35 -23.88
C GLN A 286 14.39 -2.97 -24.05
N PRO A 287 15.16 -3.71 -24.87
CA PRO A 287 16.52 -3.30 -25.22
C PRO A 287 16.51 -1.99 -26.02
N VAL A 288 17.64 -1.30 -26.11
CA VAL A 288 17.78 -0.19 -27.06
C VAL A 288 17.70 -0.75 -28.48
N PRO A 289 16.80 -0.26 -29.36
CA PRO A 289 16.62 -0.83 -30.69
C PRO A 289 17.79 -0.49 -31.62
N SER A 290 18.01 -1.33 -32.62
CA SER A 290 18.88 -1.00 -33.76
C SER A 290 18.14 -0.13 -34.77
N GLN A 291 18.70 1.01 -35.14
CA GLN A 291 18.16 1.89 -36.17
C GLN A 291 18.37 1.25 -37.55
N TRP A 292 17.29 1.02 -38.28
CA TRP A 292 17.31 0.49 -39.65
C TRP A 292 16.91 1.56 -40.65
N GLY A 293 17.66 1.61 -41.76
CA GLY A 293 17.34 2.37 -42.95
C GLY A 293 16.91 1.44 -44.10
N ALA A 294 16.87 1.99 -45.31
CA ALA A 294 16.47 1.26 -46.53
C ALA A 294 17.29 -0.01 -46.77
N ALA A 295 18.61 0.06 -46.59
CA ALA A 295 19.53 -1.05 -46.86
C ALA A 295 19.31 -2.22 -45.90
N GLU A 296 19.17 -1.94 -44.60
CA GLU A 296 18.90 -2.95 -43.58
C GLU A 296 17.52 -3.60 -43.79
N MET A 297 16.50 -2.79 -44.12
CA MET A 297 15.16 -3.27 -44.44
C MET A 297 15.15 -4.21 -45.65
N ASP A 298 15.89 -3.89 -46.72
CA ASP A 298 16.03 -4.76 -47.89
C ASP A 298 16.83 -6.04 -47.57
N ALA A 299 17.91 -5.93 -46.79
CA ALA A 299 18.73 -7.07 -46.40
C ALA A 299 17.93 -8.11 -45.59
N TYR A 300 17.03 -7.65 -44.72
CA TYR A 300 16.17 -8.51 -43.92
C TYR A 300 15.27 -9.43 -44.74
N LEU A 301 14.93 -9.07 -45.99
CA LEU A 301 14.12 -9.91 -46.87
C LEU A 301 14.76 -11.27 -47.19
N THR A 302 16.06 -11.42 -46.93
CA THR A 302 16.82 -12.66 -47.18
C THR A 302 17.50 -13.24 -45.94
N GLY A 303 17.75 -12.43 -44.90
CA GLY A 303 18.35 -12.83 -43.62
C GLY A 303 17.38 -12.65 -42.46
N VAL A 304 16.30 -13.44 -42.43
CA VAL A 304 15.19 -13.28 -41.51
C VAL A 304 15.56 -13.78 -40.10
N SER A 305 15.43 -12.92 -39.10
CA SER A 305 15.56 -13.27 -37.68
C SER A 305 14.72 -12.33 -36.81
N VAL A 306 14.60 -12.61 -35.51
CA VAL A 306 13.96 -11.69 -34.57
C VAL A 306 14.99 -10.66 -34.11
N GLN A 307 14.71 -9.37 -34.34
CA GLN A 307 15.54 -8.24 -33.91
C GLN A 307 14.65 -7.11 -33.40
N TYR A 308 15.10 -6.43 -32.35
CA TYR A 308 14.44 -5.23 -31.87
C TYR A 308 14.98 -4.00 -32.61
N ILE A 309 14.11 -3.35 -33.38
CA ILE A 309 14.52 -2.35 -34.38
C ILE A 309 13.70 -1.07 -34.25
N SER A 310 14.26 0.03 -34.76
CA SER A 310 13.55 1.28 -34.97
C SER A 310 13.76 1.75 -36.42
N TYR A 311 12.69 2.16 -37.10
CA TYR A 311 12.76 2.64 -38.50
C TYR A 311 11.77 3.76 -38.76
N VAL A 312 12.08 4.58 -39.77
CA VAL A 312 11.28 5.74 -40.18
C VAL A 312 10.67 5.50 -41.56
N GLY A 313 9.39 5.85 -41.72
CA GLY A 313 8.74 5.81 -43.02
C GLY A 313 7.34 6.39 -43.00
N THR A 314 6.66 6.39 -44.15
CA THR A 314 5.30 6.93 -44.26
C THR A 314 4.27 5.84 -43.97
N LEU A 315 3.45 6.01 -42.93
CA LEU A 315 2.41 5.05 -42.55
C LEU A 315 1.23 5.09 -43.52
N SER A 316 0.72 3.92 -43.90
CA SER A 316 -0.48 3.74 -44.72
C SER A 316 -1.38 2.71 -44.05
N ILE A 317 -2.57 3.16 -43.66
CA ILE A 317 -3.61 2.36 -43.04
C ILE A 317 -4.70 2.09 -44.08
N SER A 318 -4.93 0.82 -44.39
CA SER A 318 -5.97 0.36 -45.31
C SER A 318 -6.65 -0.89 -44.77
N GLY A 319 -7.84 -0.74 -44.19
CA GLY A 319 -8.53 -1.82 -43.49
C GLY A 319 -7.69 -2.34 -42.33
N SER A 320 -7.31 -3.63 -42.36
CA SER A 320 -6.47 -4.26 -41.33
C SER A 320 -4.97 -4.22 -41.64
N TYR A 321 -4.56 -3.52 -42.71
CA TYR A 321 -3.15 -3.43 -43.13
C TYR A 321 -2.55 -2.09 -42.71
N TYR A 322 -1.43 -2.16 -41.98
CA TYR A 322 -0.66 -1.03 -41.49
C TYR A 322 0.75 -1.13 -42.09
N ASN A 323 0.94 -0.53 -43.26
CA ASN A 323 2.19 -0.61 -44.01
C ASN A 323 2.97 0.70 -43.87
N VAL A 324 4.30 0.61 -43.86
CA VAL A 324 5.20 1.75 -43.70
C VAL A 324 6.13 1.79 -44.90
N ASN A 325 5.99 2.82 -45.73
CA ASN A 325 6.85 3.02 -46.89
C ASN A 325 8.19 3.58 -46.44
N ILE A 326 9.27 2.82 -46.67
CA ILE A 326 10.63 3.19 -46.29
C ILE A 326 11.29 3.92 -47.46
N GLU A 327 11.66 5.17 -47.24
CA GLU A 327 12.28 6.00 -48.27
C GLU A 327 13.65 5.42 -48.67
N GLY A 328 13.88 5.24 -49.98
CA GLY A 328 15.13 4.69 -50.52
C GLY A 328 15.21 3.16 -50.57
N ALA A 329 14.25 2.41 -49.99
CA ALA A 329 14.22 0.95 -50.09
C ALA A 329 13.88 0.51 -51.52
N ALA A 330 14.62 -0.48 -52.03
CA ALA A 330 14.42 -1.02 -53.37
C ALA A 330 13.20 -1.95 -53.43
N LYS A 331 12.93 -2.71 -52.36
CA LYS A 331 11.83 -3.68 -52.32
C LYS A 331 11.07 -3.70 -51.00
N ALA A 332 11.76 -3.52 -49.87
CA ALA A 332 11.19 -3.70 -48.56
C ALA A 332 10.13 -2.64 -48.22
N ILE A 333 9.06 -3.10 -47.58
CA ILE A 333 7.99 -2.28 -46.99
C ILE A 333 7.83 -2.72 -45.54
N GLY A 334 7.84 -1.80 -44.60
CA GLY A 334 7.52 -2.13 -43.20
C GLY A 334 6.05 -2.53 -43.08
N SER A 335 5.72 -3.48 -42.21
CA SER A 335 4.34 -3.93 -41.98
C SER A 335 4.12 -4.12 -40.49
N ILE A 336 3.40 -3.21 -39.85
CA ILE A 336 3.01 -3.37 -38.45
C ILE A 336 1.91 -4.43 -38.39
N LYS A 337 2.29 -5.61 -37.89
CA LYS A 337 1.47 -6.81 -38.02
C LYS A 337 0.50 -6.88 -36.87
N TYR A 338 -0.80 -6.98 -37.16
CA TYR A 338 -1.87 -7.20 -36.19
C TYR A 338 -1.72 -6.36 -34.89
N PRO A 339 -1.58 -5.02 -34.97
CA PRO A 339 -1.51 -4.18 -33.78
C PRO A 339 -2.78 -4.40 -32.94
N ALA A 340 -2.65 -4.26 -31.62
CA ALA A 340 -3.80 -4.30 -30.73
C ALA A 340 -4.80 -3.18 -31.10
N ASP A 341 -6.09 -3.41 -30.83
CA ASP A 341 -7.12 -2.44 -31.18
C ASP A 341 -6.88 -1.13 -30.39
N GLY A 342 -6.83 0.00 -31.10
CA GLY A 342 -6.52 1.31 -30.51
C GLY A 342 -5.03 1.60 -30.28
N PHE A 343 -4.12 0.66 -30.53
CA PHE A 343 -2.67 0.87 -30.35
C PHE A 343 -2.09 1.94 -31.28
N ILE A 344 -2.59 2.00 -32.52
CA ILE A 344 -2.15 3.00 -33.51
C ILE A 344 -3.27 4.01 -33.70
N ASP A 345 -2.97 5.29 -33.48
CA ASP A 345 -3.89 6.37 -33.81
C ASP A 345 -4.10 6.46 -35.33
N ALA A 346 -5.37 6.39 -35.76
CA ALA A 346 -5.76 6.50 -37.17
C ALA A 346 -5.36 7.86 -37.79
N SER A 347 -5.14 8.90 -36.98
CA SER A 347 -4.67 10.21 -37.42
C SER A 347 -3.27 10.16 -38.03
N LEU A 348 -2.46 9.15 -37.69
CA LEU A 348 -1.11 8.95 -38.21
C LEU A 348 -1.10 8.45 -39.67
N ASN A 349 -2.24 8.08 -40.24
CA ASN A 349 -2.33 7.64 -41.63
C ASN A 349 -1.82 8.71 -42.60
N GLY A 350 -0.88 8.34 -43.46
CA GLY A 350 -0.23 9.23 -44.43
C GLY A 350 0.92 10.06 -43.85
N GLN A 351 1.19 10.00 -42.55
CA GLN A 351 2.28 10.76 -41.92
C GLN A 351 3.59 9.96 -41.90
N LYS A 352 4.73 10.66 -41.85
CA LYS A 352 6.01 10.04 -41.49
C LYS A 352 5.95 9.67 -40.01
N VAL A 353 6.26 8.42 -39.69
CA VAL A 353 6.25 7.85 -38.33
C VAL A 353 7.59 7.20 -38.02
N ILE A 354 7.89 7.10 -36.72
CA ILE A 354 8.93 6.23 -36.17
C ILE A 354 8.22 4.99 -35.63
N VAL A 355 8.63 3.82 -36.09
CA VAL A 355 8.14 2.53 -35.60
C VAL A 355 9.25 1.83 -34.86
N THR A 356 8.98 1.43 -33.62
CA THR A 356 9.88 0.61 -32.80
C THR A 356 9.20 -0.72 -32.50
N GLY A 357 9.94 -1.83 -32.61
CA GLY A 357 9.39 -3.15 -32.32
C GLY A 357 10.25 -4.32 -32.78
N TYR A 358 9.74 -5.54 -32.60
CA TYR A 358 10.43 -6.77 -33.00
C TYR A 358 10.07 -7.18 -34.41
N THR A 359 11.07 -7.51 -35.22
CA THR A 359 10.84 -8.18 -36.51
C THR A 359 10.29 -9.59 -36.29
N ILE A 360 9.22 -9.94 -37.01
CA ILE A 360 8.53 -11.22 -36.91
C ILE A 360 8.32 -11.88 -38.29
N GLY A 361 9.32 -11.80 -39.16
CA GLY A 361 9.35 -12.49 -40.43
C GLY A 361 8.93 -11.63 -41.63
N VAL A 362 8.88 -12.26 -42.80
CA VAL A 362 8.61 -11.61 -44.08
C VAL A 362 7.32 -12.14 -44.69
N SER A 363 6.43 -11.26 -45.17
CA SER A 363 5.25 -11.68 -45.94
C SER A 363 5.28 -11.16 -47.38
N SER A 364 4.73 -11.95 -48.30
CA SER A 364 4.68 -11.67 -49.75
C SER A 364 6.02 -11.24 -50.37
N SER A 365 7.15 -11.73 -49.83
CA SER A 365 8.54 -11.45 -50.24
C SER A 365 9.01 -9.99 -50.13
N LYS A 366 8.22 -9.09 -49.55
CA LYS A 366 8.54 -7.65 -49.48
C LYS A 366 8.14 -6.96 -48.18
N TYR A 367 7.21 -7.52 -47.41
CA TYR A 367 6.76 -6.92 -46.17
C TYR A 367 7.60 -7.44 -45.01
N VAL A 368 8.34 -6.53 -44.37
CA VAL A 368 9.04 -6.79 -43.11
C VAL A 368 8.00 -6.67 -41.99
N ASN A 369 7.56 -7.81 -41.44
CA ASN A 369 6.53 -7.80 -40.40
C ASN A 369 7.16 -7.36 -39.07
N THR A 370 6.54 -6.40 -38.41
CA THR A 370 6.98 -5.87 -37.10
C THR A 370 5.87 -6.02 -36.08
N MET A 371 6.18 -6.61 -34.93
CA MET A 371 5.41 -6.49 -33.71
C MET A 371 5.80 -5.18 -33.03
N ALA A 372 5.04 -4.12 -33.31
CA ALA A 372 5.36 -2.78 -32.83
C ALA A 372 5.12 -2.66 -31.32
N THR A 373 6.10 -2.09 -30.63
CA THR A 373 6.05 -1.70 -29.21
C THR A 373 5.76 -0.22 -29.04
N ASP A 374 6.10 0.59 -30.05
CA ASP A 374 5.77 2.01 -30.10
C ASP A 374 5.63 2.53 -31.55
N VAL A 375 4.74 3.48 -31.77
CA VAL A 375 4.51 4.15 -33.06
C VAL A 375 4.18 5.62 -32.81
N VAL A 376 5.09 6.52 -33.18
CA VAL A 376 4.94 7.97 -32.97
C VAL A 376 5.11 8.74 -34.28
N ALA A 377 4.44 9.89 -34.40
CA ALA A 377 4.62 10.78 -35.55
C ALA A 377 6.04 11.37 -35.52
N LEU A 378 6.72 11.43 -36.67
CA LEU A 378 8.05 12.05 -36.75
C LEU A 378 7.99 13.56 -36.46
N SER A 379 6.87 14.21 -36.81
CA SER A 379 6.56 15.62 -36.52
C SER A 379 6.42 15.94 -35.04
N HIS A 380 6.51 14.94 -34.16
CA HIS A 380 6.67 15.13 -32.72
C HIS A 380 8.00 15.82 -32.36
N TYR A 381 9.00 15.77 -33.26
CA TYR A 381 10.32 16.36 -33.07
C TYR A 381 10.52 17.58 -33.97
N ASP A 382 11.21 18.59 -33.44
CA ASP A 382 11.66 19.75 -34.20
C ASP A 382 12.78 19.35 -35.18
N GLU A 383 12.76 19.92 -36.38
CA GLU A 383 13.82 19.72 -37.37
C GLU A 383 15.12 20.41 -36.95
N ILE A 384 16.23 19.67 -36.91
CA ILE A 384 17.51 20.15 -36.39
C ILE A 384 18.01 21.37 -37.16
N GLY A 385 17.87 21.40 -38.49
CA GLY A 385 18.27 22.55 -39.31
C GLY A 385 17.48 23.81 -38.99
N THR A 386 16.18 23.66 -38.70
CA THR A 386 15.32 24.77 -38.29
C THR A 386 15.71 25.29 -36.91
N VAL A 387 15.93 24.39 -35.94
CA VAL A 387 16.37 24.76 -34.58
C VAL A 387 17.73 25.45 -34.61
N ALA A 388 18.68 24.95 -35.41
CA ALA A 388 20.01 25.53 -35.51
C ALA A 388 20.02 26.97 -36.06
N ALA A 389 19.00 27.34 -36.85
CA ALA A 389 18.83 28.67 -37.43
C ALA A 389 17.89 29.59 -36.64
N ALA A 390 17.19 29.05 -35.64
CA ALA A 390 16.20 29.79 -34.85
C ALA A 390 16.83 30.65 -33.74
N GLU A 391 16.01 31.49 -33.10
CA GLU A 391 16.36 32.11 -31.83
C GLU A 391 16.34 31.09 -30.69
N ALA A 392 17.03 31.41 -29.60
CA ALA A 392 17.08 30.56 -28.40
C ALA A 392 15.66 30.28 -27.88
N GLY A 393 15.38 29.01 -27.57
CA GLY A 393 14.05 28.56 -27.16
C GLY A 393 14.05 27.10 -26.74
N GLU A 394 12.90 26.63 -26.24
CA GLU A 394 12.65 25.23 -25.91
C GLU A 394 12.37 24.42 -27.18
N TYR A 395 13.17 23.38 -27.41
CA TYR A 395 13.04 22.49 -28.57
C TYR A 395 13.25 21.04 -28.14
N THR A 396 12.67 20.11 -28.90
CA THR A 396 12.89 18.67 -28.75
C THR A 396 13.24 18.07 -30.11
N VAL A 397 14.48 17.62 -30.28
CA VAL A 397 14.98 17.08 -31.55
C VAL A 397 15.28 15.59 -31.45
N ARG A 398 15.21 14.89 -32.58
CA ARG A 398 15.72 13.51 -32.72
C ARG A 398 16.70 13.46 -33.89
N GLY A 399 17.90 12.96 -33.65
CA GLY A 399 18.94 12.91 -34.70
C GLY A 399 20.01 11.85 -34.44
N THR A 400 20.79 11.56 -35.47
CA THR A 400 21.95 10.66 -35.40
C THR A 400 23.20 11.44 -34.99
N ILE A 401 24.00 10.88 -34.09
CA ILE A 401 25.32 11.40 -33.76
C ILE A 401 26.22 11.23 -34.98
N CYS A 402 26.70 12.35 -35.53
CA CYS A 402 27.61 12.38 -36.67
C CYS A 402 29.06 12.61 -36.27
N ALA A 403 29.33 13.14 -35.08
CA ALA A 403 30.66 13.28 -34.50
C ALA A 403 30.56 13.49 -32.99
N GLU A 404 31.65 13.28 -32.28
CA GLU A 404 31.71 13.46 -30.83
C GLU A 404 33.06 13.95 -30.33
N TYR A 405 33.07 14.43 -29.08
CA TYR A 405 34.27 14.86 -28.37
C TYR A 405 34.10 14.64 -26.86
N LYS A 406 35.11 14.98 -26.05
CA LYS A 406 35.07 14.71 -24.59
C LYS A 406 33.97 15.46 -23.81
N GLN A 407 33.25 16.40 -24.42
CA GLN A 407 32.25 17.22 -23.74
C GLN A 407 30.87 17.19 -24.40
N GLY A 408 30.57 16.18 -25.20
CA GLY A 408 29.30 16.04 -25.90
C GLY A 408 29.42 15.55 -27.35
N PHE A 409 28.41 15.83 -28.17
CA PHE A 409 28.30 15.25 -29.50
C PHE A 409 27.50 16.15 -30.46
N LEU A 410 27.69 15.93 -31.76
CA LEU A 410 27.02 16.66 -32.83
C LEU A 410 25.91 15.80 -33.45
N LEU A 411 24.68 16.30 -33.45
CA LEU A 411 23.51 15.62 -34.00
C LEU A 411 23.14 16.12 -35.39
N THR A 412 22.57 15.23 -36.20
CA THR A 412 21.95 15.55 -37.49
C THR A 412 20.73 14.68 -37.77
N ASP A 413 19.72 15.24 -38.41
CA ASP A 413 18.56 14.55 -38.99
C ASP A 413 18.57 14.61 -40.53
N GLY A 414 19.68 15.11 -41.11
CA GLY A 414 19.82 15.39 -42.54
C GLY A 414 19.36 16.80 -42.96
N THR A 415 18.61 17.53 -42.13
CA THR A 415 18.20 18.92 -42.40
C THR A 415 19.23 19.94 -41.94
N GLY A 416 20.03 19.60 -40.93
CA GLY A 416 21.12 20.42 -40.42
C GLY A 416 21.92 19.73 -39.33
N TYR A 417 22.65 20.51 -38.54
CA TYR A 417 23.47 20.02 -37.45
C TYR A 417 23.30 20.88 -36.20
N ILE A 418 23.31 20.25 -35.03
CA ILE A 418 23.30 20.97 -33.75
C ILE A 418 24.20 20.28 -32.74
N LEU A 419 24.98 21.08 -32.03
CA LEU A 419 25.86 20.60 -30.97
C LEU A 419 25.04 20.39 -29.69
N THR A 420 25.27 19.26 -29.02
CA THR A 420 24.82 19.03 -27.65
C THR A 420 26.04 19.05 -26.74
N PHE A 421 26.18 20.12 -25.96
CA PHE A 421 27.28 20.30 -25.03
C PHE A 421 26.89 19.77 -23.65
N LEU A 422 27.61 18.77 -23.15
CA LEU A 422 27.38 18.13 -21.85
C LEU A 422 28.43 18.50 -20.79
N GLY A 423 29.49 19.19 -21.20
CA GLY A 423 30.56 19.63 -20.31
C GLY A 423 31.48 18.50 -19.83
N SER A 424 32.32 18.81 -18.84
CA SER A 424 33.41 17.92 -18.40
C SER A 424 32.97 16.68 -17.63
N SER A 425 31.69 16.58 -17.26
CA SER A 425 31.11 15.40 -16.59
C SER A 425 30.62 14.34 -17.57
N TYR A 426 30.63 14.61 -18.88
CA TYR A 426 30.29 13.61 -19.88
C TYR A 426 31.29 12.45 -19.85
N ASP A 427 30.77 11.23 -19.74
CA ASP A 427 31.54 9.99 -19.58
C ASP A 427 31.89 9.32 -20.92
N GLY A 428 31.38 9.85 -22.05
CA GLY A 428 31.59 9.24 -23.36
C GLY A 428 30.69 8.04 -23.63
N ALA A 429 29.51 7.97 -23.00
CA ALA A 429 28.59 6.83 -23.14
C ALA A 429 27.95 6.65 -24.53
N TYR A 430 28.07 7.63 -25.44
CA TYR A 430 27.47 7.58 -26.79
C TYR A 430 28.55 7.51 -27.86
N SER A 431 28.18 7.12 -29.07
CA SER A 431 29.10 6.99 -30.21
C SER A 431 28.48 7.45 -31.52
N ALA A 432 29.31 7.77 -32.51
CA ALA A 432 28.85 8.11 -33.85
C ALA A 432 27.99 6.98 -34.45
N GLY A 433 26.81 7.33 -34.95
CA GLY A 433 25.79 6.39 -35.41
C GLY A 433 24.62 6.21 -34.46
N ASP A 434 24.78 6.46 -33.16
CA ASP A 434 23.68 6.42 -32.21
C ASP A 434 22.62 7.48 -32.55
N VAL A 435 21.36 7.13 -32.35
CA VAL A 435 20.22 8.03 -32.51
C VAL A 435 19.78 8.51 -31.15
N MET A 436 19.73 9.82 -30.97
CA MET A 436 19.43 10.47 -29.71
C MET A 436 18.14 11.29 -29.82
N THR A 437 17.42 11.36 -28.71
CA THR A 437 16.43 12.42 -28.46
C THR A 437 17.05 13.43 -27.49
N VAL A 438 17.01 14.71 -27.84
CA VAL A 438 17.54 15.80 -27.00
C VAL A 438 16.49 16.89 -26.86
N SER A 439 16.23 17.33 -25.62
CA SER A 439 15.29 18.40 -25.31
C SER A 439 15.83 19.42 -24.31
N GLY A 440 15.44 20.68 -24.49
CA GLY A 440 15.74 21.78 -23.56
C GLY A 440 15.85 23.15 -24.24
N THR A 441 16.11 24.19 -23.44
CA THR A 441 16.37 25.56 -23.94
C THR A 441 17.73 25.64 -24.63
N THR A 442 17.74 25.91 -25.93
CA THR A 442 18.97 26.13 -26.71
C THR A 442 19.65 27.45 -26.37
N THR A 443 20.96 27.53 -26.59
CA THR A 443 21.76 28.74 -26.35
C THR A 443 22.76 28.98 -27.47
N LYS A 444 23.14 30.24 -27.69
CA LYS A 444 24.14 30.61 -28.69
C LYS A 444 25.54 30.61 -28.10
N TYR A 445 26.46 29.86 -28.71
CA TYR A 445 27.87 29.81 -28.32
C TYR A 445 28.77 29.69 -29.54
N SER A 446 29.91 30.38 -29.53
CA SER A 446 30.87 30.40 -30.65
C SER A 446 30.23 30.75 -32.01
N GLY A 447 29.16 31.55 -32.00
CA GLY A 447 28.42 31.97 -33.20
C GLY A 447 27.28 31.06 -33.64
N LEU A 448 27.11 29.88 -33.04
CA LEU A 448 26.14 28.85 -33.43
C LEU A 448 25.17 28.50 -32.30
N MET A 449 23.98 28.00 -32.65
CA MET A 449 23.02 27.49 -31.68
C MET A 449 23.43 26.08 -31.21
N GLN A 450 23.25 25.79 -29.92
CA GLN A 450 23.54 24.49 -29.32
C GLN A 450 22.58 24.18 -28.16
N PHE A 451 22.46 22.89 -27.82
CA PHE A 451 21.88 22.44 -26.56
C PHE A 451 22.94 22.55 -25.43
N PRO A 452 22.67 23.26 -24.32
CA PRO A 452 23.60 23.37 -23.20
C PRO A 452 23.54 22.12 -22.30
N LYS A 453 24.41 22.04 -21.29
CA LYS A 453 24.62 20.85 -20.43
C LYS A 453 23.41 20.48 -19.57
N GLU A 454 22.50 21.42 -19.39
CA GLU A 454 21.24 21.24 -18.65
C GLU A 454 20.17 20.53 -19.48
N SER A 455 20.42 20.27 -20.77
CA SER A 455 19.48 19.58 -21.67
C SER A 455 19.30 18.12 -21.28
N THR A 456 18.11 17.57 -21.55
CA THR A 456 17.83 16.14 -21.38
C THR A 456 18.31 15.38 -22.62
N VAL A 457 19.03 14.28 -22.41
CA VAL A 457 19.54 13.42 -23.48
C VAL A 457 19.07 11.99 -23.24
N THR A 458 18.52 11.34 -24.26
CA THR A 458 18.08 9.95 -24.21
C THR A 458 18.53 9.21 -25.45
N LEU A 459 19.14 8.04 -25.28
CA LEU A 459 19.51 7.14 -26.38
C LEU A 459 18.25 6.46 -26.91
N ALA A 460 17.91 6.73 -28.17
CA ALA A 460 16.71 6.22 -28.82
C ALA A 460 16.96 4.95 -29.63
N ALA A 461 18.12 4.82 -30.28
CA ALA A 461 18.52 3.63 -31.02
C ALA A 461 20.04 3.59 -31.23
N HIS A 462 20.63 2.40 -31.35
CA HIS A 462 22.00 2.25 -31.85
C HIS A 462 22.00 2.24 -33.37
N GLY A 463 23.01 2.84 -33.99
CA GLY A 463 23.09 2.88 -35.44
C GLY A 463 24.51 3.01 -35.96
N SER A 464 24.62 3.28 -37.25
CA SER A 464 25.90 3.59 -37.89
C SER A 464 25.79 4.90 -38.65
N TYR A 465 26.90 5.61 -38.78
CA TYR A 465 26.95 6.87 -39.52
C TYR A 465 27.99 6.79 -40.63
N SER A 466 27.59 7.22 -41.83
CA SER A 466 28.47 7.36 -42.99
C SER A 466 28.77 8.82 -43.25
N TYR A 467 30.06 9.16 -43.29
CA TYR A 467 30.48 10.54 -43.50
C TYR A 467 30.32 10.99 -44.95
N PRO A 468 29.84 12.23 -45.19
CA PRO A 468 29.87 12.81 -46.53
C PRO A 468 31.32 13.10 -46.96
N THR A 469 31.52 13.43 -48.23
CA THR A 469 32.82 13.92 -48.69
C THR A 469 33.17 15.24 -48.00
N ALA A 470 34.32 15.30 -47.33
CA ALA A 470 34.76 16.50 -46.63
C ALA A 470 35.05 17.65 -47.60
N ALA A 471 34.55 18.85 -47.28
CA ALA A 471 34.89 20.05 -48.03
C ALA A 471 36.31 20.52 -47.68
N SER A 472 37.16 20.73 -48.68
CA SER A 472 38.51 21.26 -48.43
C SER A 472 38.43 22.72 -47.97
N MET A 473 39.09 23.04 -46.86
CA MET A 473 39.27 24.40 -46.37
C MET A 473 40.72 24.82 -46.57
N ASP A 474 40.95 25.65 -47.58
CA ASP A 474 42.22 26.35 -47.76
C ASP A 474 42.32 27.56 -46.81
N ALA A 475 43.45 28.27 -46.86
CA ALA A 475 43.68 29.43 -46.00
C ALA A 475 42.61 30.53 -46.15
N ALA A 476 42.13 30.79 -47.36
CA ALA A 476 41.11 31.81 -47.61
C ALA A 476 39.76 31.37 -47.04
N ALA A 477 39.40 30.10 -47.17
CA ALA A 477 38.20 29.52 -46.59
C ALA A 477 38.23 29.53 -45.05
N MET A 478 39.40 29.28 -44.45
CA MET A 478 39.58 29.36 -42.99
C MET A 478 39.36 30.78 -42.46
N ASP A 479 39.92 31.80 -43.11
CA ASP A 479 39.68 33.20 -42.73
C ASP A 479 38.21 33.63 -42.98
N ALA A 480 37.59 33.18 -44.08
CA ALA A 480 36.20 33.47 -44.38
C ALA A 480 35.23 32.88 -43.34
N TYR A 481 35.54 31.70 -42.79
CA TYR A 481 34.74 31.06 -41.74
C TYR A 481 34.63 31.91 -40.47
N LEU A 482 35.64 32.74 -40.15
CA LEU A 482 35.60 33.62 -38.98
C LEU A 482 34.45 34.63 -39.02
N ALA A 483 34.04 35.06 -40.22
CA ALA A 483 32.97 36.04 -40.41
C ALA A 483 31.57 35.39 -40.47
N ALA A 484 31.48 34.14 -40.90
CA ALA A 484 30.23 33.41 -41.10
C ALA A 484 30.37 31.94 -40.68
N PRO A 485 30.43 31.65 -39.36
CA PRO A 485 30.53 30.28 -38.89
C PRO A 485 29.26 29.50 -39.24
N GLU A 486 29.45 28.29 -39.75
CA GLU A 486 28.41 27.30 -40.01
C GLU A 486 28.89 25.92 -39.56
N VAL A 487 27.99 25.00 -39.20
CA VAL A 487 28.42 23.61 -38.99
C VAL A 487 28.67 22.94 -40.33
N LYS A 488 29.87 22.40 -40.55
CA LYS A 488 30.24 21.79 -41.84
C LYS A 488 31.29 20.71 -41.69
N PHE A 489 31.15 19.61 -42.43
CA PHE A 489 32.17 18.57 -42.52
C PHE A 489 33.30 19.01 -43.46
N VAL A 490 34.50 19.19 -42.91
CA VAL A 490 35.62 19.86 -43.57
C VAL A 490 36.93 19.09 -43.40
N SER A 491 37.89 19.41 -44.27
CA SER A 491 39.27 18.95 -44.15
C SER A 491 40.26 20.08 -44.44
N TYR A 492 41.29 20.23 -43.60
CA TYR A 492 42.36 21.21 -43.78
C TYR A 492 43.71 20.65 -43.32
N THR A 493 44.78 21.20 -43.87
CA THR A 493 46.16 20.79 -43.58
C THR A 493 46.95 21.95 -42.98
N GLY A 494 47.75 21.68 -41.95
CA GLY A 494 48.62 22.68 -41.33
C GLY A 494 49.51 22.10 -40.23
N THR A 495 50.33 22.93 -39.60
CA THR A 495 51.24 22.50 -38.54
C THR A 495 50.52 22.39 -37.20
N LEU A 496 50.49 21.20 -36.60
CA LEU A 496 49.89 20.94 -35.29
C LEU A 496 50.75 21.52 -34.16
N SER A 497 50.11 22.11 -33.17
CA SER A 497 50.71 22.57 -31.92
C SER A 497 49.87 22.10 -30.74
N ILE A 498 50.48 21.31 -29.86
CA ILE A 498 49.87 20.78 -28.65
C ILE A 498 50.48 21.52 -27.44
N SER A 499 49.65 22.22 -26.68
CA SER A 499 50.04 22.92 -25.44
C SER A 499 48.99 22.70 -24.35
N GLY A 500 49.29 21.80 -23.41
CA GLY A 500 48.31 21.38 -22.40
C GLY A 500 47.06 20.80 -23.06
N ASN A 501 45.91 21.43 -22.83
CA ASN A 501 44.62 21.01 -23.41
C ASN A 501 44.32 21.67 -24.77
N TYR A 502 45.23 22.48 -25.31
CA TYR A 502 45.03 23.20 -26.55
C TYR A 502 45.71 22.49 -27.72
N TYR A 503 44.92 22.11 -28.72
CA TYR A 503 45.35 21.43 -29.94
C TYR A 503 45.05 22.34 -31.13
N ASN A 504 46.03 23.13 -31.54
CA ASN A 504 45.86 24.13 -32.60
C ASN A 504 46.60 23.74 -33.87
N VAL A 505 46.08 24.12 -35.02
CA VAL A 505 46.63 23.82 -36.34
C VAL A 505 46.84 25.13 -37.11
N ASN A 506 48.10 25.46 -37.35
CA ASN A 506 48.48 26.64 -38.12
C ASN A 506 48.44 26.31 -39.60
N VAL A 507 47.46 26.83 -40.32
CA VAL A 507 47.30 26.64 -41.77
C VAL A 507 48.12 27.70 -42.51
N ALA A 508 49.05 27.27 -43.35
CA ALA A 508 49.93 28.20 -44.05
C ALA A 508 49.13 29.14 -44.98
N GLY A 509 49.40 30.45 -44.89
CA GLY A 509 48.75 31.47 -45.71
C GLY A 509 47.49 32.09 -45.12
N THR A 510 47.04 31.67 -43.92
CA THR A 510 45.97 32.39 -43.21
C THR A 510 46.49 33.73 -42.68
N THR A 511 45.60 34.72 -42.61
CA THR A 511 45.88 36.02 -42.01
C THR A 511 45.60 36.01 -40.51
N THR A 512 44.48 35.39 -40.12
CA THR A 512 43.98 35.44 -38.73
C THR A 512 43.60 34.05 -38.22
N ALA A 513 42.99 33.22 -39.07
CA ALA A 513 42.43 31.94 -38.67
C ALA A 513 43.48 30.91 -38.24
N ILE A 514 43.15 30.22 -37.14
CA ILE A 514 43.88 29.09 -36.58
C ILE A 514 42.88 27.94 -36.40
N GLY A 515 43.17 26.76 -36.94
CA GLY A 515 42.36 25.58 -36.66
C GLY A 515 42.50 25.17 -35.20
N SER A 516 41.41 24.74 -34.56
CA SER A 516 41.42 24.29 -33.16
C SER A 516 40.67 22.99 -33.03
N ILE A 517 41.36 21.90 -32.72
CA ILE A 517 40.73 20.59 -32.46
C ILE A 517 40.15 20.66 -31.04
N GLN A 518 38.83 20.75 -30.95
CA GLN A 518 38.14 21.02 -29.69
C GLN A 518 37.90 19.72 -28.92
N TYR A 519 38.37 19.67 -27.66
CA TYR A 519 38.17 18.56 -26.71
C TYR A 519 38.36 17.15 -27.29
N PRO A 520 39.44 16.85 -28.04
CA PRO A 520 39.58 15.59 -28.76
C PRO A 520 39.41 14.39 -27.85
N LEU A 521 38.72 13.35 -28.35
CA LEU A 521 38.64 12.04 -27.70
C LEU A 521 40.04 11.52 -27.35
N SER A 522 40.11 10.62 -26.38
CA SER A 522 41.36 9.92 -26.08
C SER A 522 41.87 9.23 -27.34
N ASP A 523 43.17 9.36 -27.60
CA ASP A 523 43.87 8.79 -28.77
C ASP A 523 43.49 9.34 -30.16
N MET A 524 42.54 10.29 -30.26
CA MET A 524 42.19 10.96 -31.53
C MET A 524 43.36 11.74 -32.14
N VAL A 525 44.26 12.25 -31.30
CA VAL A 525 45.45 12.99 -31.71
C VAL A 525 46.68 12.34 -31.12
N ASP A 526 47.51 11.75 -31.97
CA ASP A 526 48.82 11.21 -31.59
C ASP A 526 49.73 12.37 -31.11
N PRO A 527 50.18 12.36 -29.83
CA PRO A 527 51.09 13.37 -29.31
C PRO A 527 52.40 13.51 -30.10
N ALA A 528 52.84 12.47 -30.81
CA ALA A 528 54.04 12.49 -31.65
C ALA A 528 53.90 13.41 -32.89
N LEU A 529 52.67 13.79 -33.27
CA LEU A 529 52.40 14.73 -34.35
C LEU A 529 52.60 16.19 -33.95
N ASN A 530 52.93 16.48 -32.69
CA ASN A 530 53.19 17.86 -32.25
C ASN A 530 54.34 18.50 -33.03
N GLY A 531 54.09 19.65 -33.66
CA GLY A 531 55.02 20.35 -34.54
C GLY A 531 55.09 19.82 -35.97
N GLN A 532 54.37 18.74 -36.30
CA GLN A 532 54.32 18.17 -37.65
C GLN A 532 53.17 18.76 -38.47
N GLU A 533 53.28 18.67 -39.79
CA GLU A 533 52.17 18.95 -40.68
C GLU A 533 51.15 17.80 -40.64
N VAL A 534 49.89 18.13 -40.36
CA VAL A 534 48.78 17.18 -40.21
C VAL A 534 47.62 17.57 -41.11
N THR A 535 46.85 16.57 -41.52
CA THR A 535 45.52 16.75 -42.10
C THR A 535 44.47 16.43 -41.03
N VAL A 536 43.61 17.41 -40.76
CA VAL A 536 42.45 17.26 -39.87
C VAL A 536 41.21 17.10 -40.73
N THR A 537 40.38 16.11 -40.41
CA THR A 537 39.04 15.96 -40.98
C THR A 537 38.04 15.90 -39.83
N GLY A 538 36.94 16.65 -39.94
CA GLY A 538 35.95 16.77 -38.86
C GLY A 538 34.88 17.80 -39.16
N PHE A 539 34.03 18.08 -38.19
CA PHE A 539 33.03 19.13 -38.30
C PHE A 539 33.57 20.44 -37.72
N ALA A 540 33.60 21.50 -38.51
CA ALA A 540 33.76 22.86 -37.98
C ALA A 540 32.50 23.22 -37.20
N ILE A 541 32.65 23.68 -35.95
CA ILE A 541 31.56 23.88 -34.97
C ILE A 541 31.64 25.28 -34.32
N GLY A 542 32.09 26.27 -35.07
CA GLY A 542 32.05 27.68 -34.68
C GLY A 542 33.41 28.29 -34.38
N VAL A 543 33.38 29.53 -33.89
CA VAL A 543 34.58 30.36 -33.71
C VAL A 543 34.74 30.78 -32.27
N SER A 544 35.94 30.55 -31.70
CA SER A 544 36.33 31.06 -30.38
C SER A 544 37.47 32.08 -30.47
N GLY A 545 37.51 33.02 -29.52
CA GLY A 545 38.59 34.01 -29.41
C GLY A 545 38.87 34.83 -30.67
N THR A 546 37.85 35.07 -31.52
CA THR A 546 37.89 35.77 -32.82
C THR A 546 38.77 35.16 -33.92
N LYS A 547 39.47 34.06 -33.67
CA LYS A 547 40.46 33.50 -34.59
C LYS A 547 40.52 31.98 -34.65
N TYR A 548 39.95 31.28 -33.68
CA TYR A 548 40.01 29.82 -33.61
C TYR A 548 38.80 29.22 -34.29
N VAL A 549 39.04 28.48 -35.37
CA VAL A 549 38.03 27.65 -36.04
C VAL A 549 37.94 26.34 -35.25
N ASN A 550 36.90 26.20 -34.43
CA ASN A 550 36.71 25.02 -33.58
C ASN A 550 36.27 23.84 -34.44
N THR A 551 36.93 22.70 -34.28
CA THR A 551 36.69 21.49 -35.07
C THR A 551 36.50 20.29 -34.15
N MET A 552 35.36 19.61 -34.29
CA MET A 552 35.13 18.28 -33.75
C MET A 552 35.74 17.26 -34.72
N ALA A 553 36.98 16.84 -34.43
CA ALA A 553 37.76 15.99 -35.32
C ALA A 553 37.28 14.53 -35.30
N VAL A 554 37.22 13.93 -36.49
CA VAL A 554 36.95 12.48 -36.66
C VAL A 554 38.20 11.73 -37.13
N SER A 555 39.20 12.46 -37.66
CA SER A 555 40.53 11.91 -37.95
C SER A 555 41.59 13.01 -37.93
N VAL A 556 42.77 12.71 -37.38
CA VAL A 556 43.98 13.54 -37.49
C VAL A 556 45.14 12.66 -37.91
N THR A 557 45.74 12.95 -39.06
CA THR A 557 46.83 12.14 -39.64
C THR A 557 47.98 13.01 -40.14
N ALA A 558 49.19 12.43 -40.26
CA ALA A 558 50.33 13.14 -40.84
C ALA A 558 50.08 13.49 -42.33
N ALA A 559 50.42 14.71 -42.73
CA ALA A 559 50.20 15.21 -44.09
C ALA A 559 50.93 14.35 -45.14
N GLY A 560 50.28 14.10 -46.28
CA GLY A 560 50.81 13.25 -47.36
C GLY A 560 50.69 11.74 -47.12
N SER A 561 50.23 11.30 -45.94
CA SER A 561 49.79 9.92 -45.74
C SER A 561 48.49 9.72 -46.50
N SER A 562 48.51 8.87 -47.53
CA SER A 562 47.28 8.39 -48.18
C SER A 562 46.41 7.77 -47.09
N SER A 563 45.38 8.50 -46.68
CA SER A 563 44.36 7.92 -45.82
C SER A 563 43.60 6.92 -46.68
N SER A 564 44.01 5.65 -46.67
CA SER A 564 43.00 4.62 -46.74
C SER A 564 42.13 4.90 -45.53
N VAL A 565 40.98 5.52 -45.77
CA VAL A 565 39.93 5.67 -44.78
C VAL A 565 39.43 4.25 -44.49
N ALA A 566 40.24 3.46 -43.78
CA ALA A 566 39.72 2.54 -42.82
C ALA A 566 39.24 3.44 -41.69
N LEU A 567 38.08 4.09 -41.93
CA LEU A 567 37.16 4.35 -40.83
C LEU A 567 37.18 3.05 -40.05
N ALA A 568 37.55 3.12 -38.78
CA ALA A 568 37.06 2.12 -37.88
C ALA A 568 35.53 2.23 -37.96
N ALA A 569 34.92 1.58 -38.96
CA ALA A 569 33.82 0.70 -38.67
C ALA A 569 34.35 -0.07 -37.47
N SER A 570 33.81 0.23 -36.29
CA SER A 570 33.87 -0.68 -35.17
C SER A 570 33.27 -2.00 -35.69
N ALA A 571 34.09 -2.79 -36.35
CA ALA A 571 33.81 -4.15 -36.77
C ALA A 571 33.77 -5.09 -35.56
N ASP A 572 33.87 -4.54 -34.34
CA ASP A 572 33.70 -5.23 -33.07
C ASP A 572 32.26 -5.22 -32.53
N TYR A 573 31.28 -4.79 -33.32
CA TYR A 573 29.86 -5.04 -33.05
C TYR A 573 29.23 -5.58 -34.32
N VAL A 574 29.35 -6.89 -34.62
CA VAL A 574 28.42 -7.96 -34.24
C VAL A 574 29.25 -9.27 -34.20
N PRO A 575 29.30 -10.01 -33.07
CA PRO A 575 28.16 -10.88 -32.75
C PRO A 575 27.87 -10.96 -31.24
N ALA A 576 26.89 -10.19 -30.78
CA ALA A 576 26.23 -10.45 -29.50
C ALA A 576 25.08 -11.48 -29.61
N LEU A 577 24.99 -12.22 -30.73
CA LEU A 577 24.08 -13.38 -30.85
C LEU A 577 24.81 -14.73 -30.82
N ASN A 578 26.12 -14.79 -30.51
CA ASN A 578 26.81 -16.09 -30.39
C ASN A 578 27.98 -16.17 -29.38
N LYS A 579 27.94 -15.41 -28.26
CA LYS A 579 28.95 -15.48 -27.18
C LYS A 579 28.41 -15.90 -25.81
N PHE A 580 27.46 -16.83 -25.77
CA PHE A 580 27.37 -17.74 -24.62
C PHE A 580 28.44 -18.84 -24.72
N SER A 581 29.72 -18.48 -24.57
CA SER A 581 30.70 -19.38 -23.97
C SER A 581 32.02 -18.70 -23.60
N ARG A 582 32.20 -18.62 -22.27
CA ARG A 582 33.44 -18.79 -21.50
C ARG A 582 34.55 -17.74 -21.68
N SER A 583 34.74 -16.95 -20.63
CA SER A 583 36.08 -16.62 -20.15
C SER A 583 36.38 -17.44 -18.87
N PRO A 584 37.66 -17.78 -18.64
CA PRO A 584 38.06 -18.95 -17.87
C PRO A 584 37.89 -18.77 -16.36
N LEU A 585 37.63 -19.91 -15.69
CA LEU A 585 37.79 -20.06 -14.25
C LEU A 585 39.11 -19.44 -13.78
N SER A 586 39.01 -18.34 -13.03
CA SER A 586 39.86 -18.16 -11.86
C SER A 586 38.93 -18.15 -10.65
N SER A 587 39.08 -19.19 -9.84
CA SER A 587 38.32 -19.49 -8.65
C SER A 587 38.38 -18.36 -7.63
N ARG A 588 37.33 -17.54 -7.60
CA ARG A 588 36.76 -16.98 -6.37
C ARG A 588 35.25 -16.99 -6.57
N ALA A 589 34.54 -17.78 -5.76
CA ALA A 589 33.09 -17.77 -5.73
C ALA A 589 32.63 -16.32 -5.53
N ALA A 590 32.08 -15.72 -6.59
CA ALA A 590 31.35 -14.48 -6.46
C ALA A 590 30.12 -14.82 -5.60
N ALA A 591 29.99 -14.16 -4.45
CA ALA A 591 28.82 -14.32 -3.61
C ALA A 591 27.58 -13.95 -4.45
N VAL A 592 26.59 -14.83 -4.49
CA VAL A 592 25.32 -14.55 -5.16
C VAL A 592 24.70 -13.35 -4.44
N ALA A 593 24.37 -12.30 -5.21
CA ALA A 593 23.71 -11.13 -4.67
C ALA A 593 22.34 -11.55 -4.13
N THR A 594 22.16 -11.43 -2.82
CA THR A 594 20.91 -11.77 -2.13
C THR A 594 20.47 -10.60 -1.28
N GLU A 595 19.16 -10.41 -1.17
CA GLU A 595 18.54 -9.40 -0.31
C GLU A 595 17.55 -10.06 0.67
N ILE A 596 17.32 -9.44 1.82
CA ILE A 596 16.30 -9.91 2.76
C ILE A 596 14.94 -9.40 2.28
N GLN A 597 13.97 -10.30 2.23
CA GLN A 597 12.58 -10.02 1.92
C GLN A 597 11.66 -10.62 2.99
N TYR A 598 10.43 -10.10 3.03
CA TYR A 598 9.38 -10.50 3.95
C TYR A 598 8.13 -10.93 3.19
N ALA A 599 7.47 -11.98 3.69
CA ALA A 599 6.15 -12.41 3.25
C ALA A 599 5.25 -12.68 4.46
N VAL A 600 3.93 -12.52 4.31
CA VAL A 600 2.96 -12.80 5.38
C VAL A 600 2.16 -14.04 5.01
N TYR A 601 1.95 -14.93 5.97
CA TYR A 601 1.10 -16.11 5.82
C TYR A 601 0.07 -16.17 6.95
N VAL A 602 -1.10 -16.73 6.66
CA VAL A 602 -2.15 -17.05 7.61
C VAL A 602 -2.47 -18.55 7.54
N TYR A 603 -2.65 -19.20 8.69
CA TYR A 603 -3.06 -20.60 8.74
C TYR A 603 -4.59 -20.71 8.60
N ASP A 604 -5.08 -21.41 7.57
CA ASP A 604 -6.53 -21.50 7.30
C ASP A 604 -7.23 -22.64 8.07
N GLY A 605 -6.53 -23.32 8.97
CA GLY A 605 -7.00 -24.53 9.67
C GLY A 605 -6.57 -25.83 8.99
N SER A 606 -5.99 -25.75 7.79
CA SER A 606 -5.42 -26.88 7.07
C SER A 606 -4.00 -26.61 6.56
N ALA A 607 -3.75 -25.42 6.02
CA ALA A 607 -2.47 -25.03 5.44
C ALA A 607 -2.18 -23.53 5.62
N TRP A 608 -0.90 -23.19 5.59
CA TRP A 608 -0.45 -21.81 5.52
C TRP A 608 -0.66 -21.23 4.11
N LYS A 609 -1.29 -20.05 4.02
CA LYS A 609 -1.58 -19.36 2.76
C LYS A 609 -1.29 -17.86 2.85
N ALA A 610 -1.01 -17.23 1.71
CA ALA A 610 -0.93 -15.78 1.66
C ALA A 610 -2.31 -15.18 2.00
N PRO A 611 -2.42 -14.24 2.96
CA PRO A 611 -3.68 -13.61 3.30
C PRO A 611 -4.16 -12.68 2.18
N GLU A 612 -5.47 -12.68 1.92
CA GLU A 612 -6.09 -11.72 1.01
C GLU A 612 -6.07 -10.31 1.61
N LYS A 613 -5.93 -9.29 0.76
CA LYS A 613 -5.97 -7.86 1.17
C LYS A 613 -4.92 -7.46 2.22
N VAL A 614 -3.81 -8.16 2.27
CA VAL A 614 -2.66 -7.84 3.12
C VAL A 614 -1.41 -7.73 2.25
N THR A 615 -0.57 -6.75 2.53
CA THR A 615 0.73 -6.56 1.89
C THR A 615 1.75 -6.21 2.97
N ILE A 616 3.02 -6.59 2.77
CA ILE A 616 4.12 -6.24 3.68
C ILE A 616 5.17 -5.43 2.94
N LEU A 617 5.76 -4.43 3.60
CA LEU A 617 6.85 -3.65 3.06
C LEU A 617 8.18 -4.41 3.13
N ASN A 618 8.88 -4.43 1.99
CA ASN A 618 10.22 -4.96 1.85
C ASN A 618 11.27 -3.84 1.89
N PRO A 619 12.57 -4.13 2.14
CA PRO A 619 13.63 -3.12 2.13
C PRO A 619 13.67 -2.24 0.87
N ALA A 620 13.38 -2.81 -0.30
CA ALA A 620 13.27 -2.07 -1.55
C ALA A 620 12.14 -1.02 -1.54
N ASP A 621 11.01 -1.33 -0.89
CA ASP A 621 9.86 -0.42 -0.77
C ASP A 621 10.23 0.80 0.09
N TYR A 622 10.87 0.59 1.25
CA TYR A 622 11.34 1.70 2.09
C TYR A 622 12.36 2.58 1.36
N LYS A 623 13.28 1.96 0.61
CA LYS A 623 14.27 2.67 -0.20
C LYS A 623 13.61 3.53 -1.29
N ALA A 624 12.57 3.03 -1.94
CA ALA A 624 11.81 3.77 -2.94
C ALA A 624 11.08 4.99 -2.33
N MET A 625 10.69 4.91 -1.06
CA MET A 625 10.04 6.02 -0.32
C MET A 625 11.01 7.11 0.17
N GLY A 626 12.32 6.93 0.02
CA GLY A 626 13.31 7.91 0.45
C GLY A 626 13.69 7.77 1.93
N GLU A 627 13.28 8.72 2.78
CA GLU A 627 13.69 8.79 4.20
C GLU A 627 13.48 7.48 5.00
N PRO A 628 12.33 6.77 4.87
CA PRO A 628 12.12 5.47 5.55
C PRO A 628 13.17 4.41 5.20
N GLY A 629 13.80 4.51 4.01
CA GLY A 629 14.82 3.58 3.51
C GLY A 629 16.13 3.59 4.25
N THR A 630 16.39 4.60 5.09
CA THR A 630 17.63 4.70 5.87
C THR A 630 17.76 3.55 6.87
N HIS A 631 16.63 3.14 7.47
CA HIS A 631 16.58 2.10 8.51
C HIS A 631 15.53 1.01 8.22
N ASN A 632 14.91 1.03 7.03
CA ASN A 632 13.81 0.13 6.64
C ASN A 632 12.67 0.09 7.66
N ASN A 633 12.33 1.25 8.23
CA ASN A 633 11.23 1.40 9.18
C ASN A 633 10.65 2.81 9.16
N PHE A 634 9.42 2.93 9.63
CA PHE A 634 8.81 4.20 10.04
C PHE A 634 9.10 4.49 11.51
N SER A 635 8.80 5.71 11.97
CA SER A 635 8.99 6.09 13.37
C SER A 635 8.07 7.26 13.74
N SER A 636 8.14 7.73 14.98
CA SER A 636 7.37 8.92 15.39
C SER A 636 7.73 10.19 14.62
N SER A 637 8.92 10.25 14.01
CA SER A 637 9.34 11.36 13.13
C SER A 637 9.15 11.06 11.64
N ILE A 638 8.84 9.83 11.27
CA ILE A 638 8.63 9.38 9.88
C ILE A 638 7.26 8.70 9.81
N ASP A 639 6.20 9.51 9.70
CA ASP A 639 4.82 9.04 9.75
C ASP A 639 4.46 8.20 8.51
N PRO A 640 4.02 6.93 8.66
CA PRO A 640 3.65 6.07 7.55
C PRO A 640 2.52 6.65 6.68
N GLN A 641 1.61 7.46 7.22
CA GLN A 641 0.50 8.02 6.46
C GLN A 641 0.95 9.00 5.36
N ASN A 642 2.18 9.54 5.45
CA ASN A 642 2.76 10.39 4.41
C ASN A 642 3.26 9.60 3.19
N TYR A 643 3.43 8.28 3.31
CA TYR A 643 4.11 7.44 2.31
C TYR A 643 3.22 6.30 1.79
N LEU A 644 2.53 5.61 2.70
CA LEU A 644 1.77 4.40 2.37
C LEU A 644 0.64 4.60 1.34
N PRO A 645 -0.11 5.73 1.32
CA PRO A 645 -1.04 6.04 0.24
C PRO A 645 -0.41 6.01 -1.17
N GLN A 646 0.78 6.60 -1.33
CA GLN A 646 1.47 6.66 -2.62
C GLN A 646 2.04 5.30 -2.99
N PHE A 647 2.65 4.61 -2.02
CA PHE A 647 3.12 3.23 -2.20
C PHE A 647 2.00 2.32 -2.71
N LEU A 648 0.83 2.35 -2.07
CA LEU A 648 -0.33 1.56 -2.49
C LEU A 648 -0.85 1.99 -3.87
N GLY A 649 -0.81 3.29 -4.20
CA GLY A 649 -1.17 3.78 -5.53
C GLY A 649 -0.25 3.27 -6.63
N LEU A 650 1.06 3.15 -6.36
CA LEU A 650 2.04 2.60 -7.28
C LEU A 650 1.95 1.07 -7.39
N LYS A 651 1.76 0.37 -6.26
CA LYS A 651 1.71 -1.09 -6.20
C LYS A 651 0.38 -1.67 -6.69
N TYR A 652 -0.71 -0.93 -6.51
CA TYR A 652 -2.07 -1.34 -6.88
C TYR A 652 -2.78 -0.25 -7.71
N PRO A 653 -2.30 0.04 -8.94
CA PRO A 653 -2.78 1.16 -9.76
C PRO A 653 -4.22 0.98 -10.28
N TYR A 654 -4.77 -0.24 -10.19
CA TYR A 654 -6.11 -0.60 -10.67
C TYR A 654 -7.15 -0.76 -9.55
N ALA A 655 -6.83 -0.33 -8.32
CA ALA A 655 -7.74 -0.37 -7.18
C ALA A 655 -9.07 0.33 -7.50
N GLN A 656 -10.18 -0.25 -7.06
CA GLN A 656 -11.53 0.27 -7.23
C GLN A 656 -12.02 0.92 -5.93
N ALA A 657 -12.98 1.84 -6.04
CA ALA A 657 -13.52 2.52 -4.87
C ALA A 657 -14.13 1.50 -3.88
N GLY A 658 -13.67 1.54 -2.62
CA GLY A 658 -14.06 0.60 -1.57
C GLY A 658 -13.11 -0.60 -1.40
N ASP A 659 -12.12 -0.78 -2.26
CA ASP A 659 -11.05 -1.76 -2.04
C ASP A 659 -10.27 -1.41 -0.76
N THR A 660 -9.96 -2.43 0.03
CA THR A 660 -9.15 -2.28 1.24
C THR A 660 -7.85 -3.07 1.15
N MET A 661 -6.81 -2.55 1.79
CA MET A 661 -5.49 -3.18 1.88
C MET A 661 -4.88 -2.89 3.25
N ALA A 662 -4.54 -3.92 3.99
CA ALA A 662 -3.71 -3.80 5.18
C ALA A 662 -2.23 -3.83 4.81
N VAL A 663 -1.47 -2.85 5.29
CA VAL A 663 -0.03 -2.74 5.07
C VAL A 663 0.68 -3.08 6.37
N VAL A 664 1.44 -4.16 6.35
CA VAL A 664 2.34 -4.57 7.43
C VAL A 664 3.71 -3.92 7.21
N TYR A 665 4.25 -3.31 8.25
CA TYR A 665 5.51 -2.58 8.18
C TYR A 665 6.27 -2.57 9.51
N ASN A 666 7.56 -2.28 9.43
CA ASN A 666 8.46 -2.09 10.57
C ASN A 666 8.33 -0.66 11.10
N TYR A 667 8.21 -0.52 12.41
CA TYR A 667 8.09 0.77 13.10
C TYR A 667 9.05 0.84 14.29
N TYR A 668 9.94 1.83 14.30
CA TYR A 668 10.80 2.12 15.44
C TYR A 668 10.03 2.95 16.48
N ASN A 669 9.77 2.34 17.65
CA ASN A 669 8.96 2.94 18.71
C ASN A 669 9.76 3.80 19.71
N GLY A 670 11.04 4.06 19.44
CA GLY A 670 11.97 4.75 20.34
C GLY A 670 12.89 3.81 21.14
N ASP A 671 12.51 2.54 21.29
CA ASP A 671 13.30 1.51 21.99
C ASP A 671 13.70 0.37 21.03
N ALA A 672 12.74 -0.14 20.24
CA ALA A 672 12.93 -1.25 19.32
C ALA A 672 12.11 -1.08 18.04
N THR A 673 12.50 -1.81 16.99
CA THR A 673 11.69 -1.96 15.77
C THR A 673 10.65 -3.05 16.02
N VAL A 674 9.38 -2.71 15.87
CA VAL A 674 8.23 -3.60 16.04
C VAL A 674 7.41 -3.66 14.76
N LEU A 675 6.63 -4.71 14.56
CA LEU A 675 5.65 -4.78 13.48
C LEU A 675 4.44 -3.90 13.80
N LYS A 676 3.91 -3.27 12.76
CA LYS A 676 2.65 -2.53 12.75
C LYS A 676 1.87 -2.93 11.51
N ALA A 677 0.55 -2.85 11.59
CA ALA A 677 -0.35 -3.08 10.47
C ALA A 677 -1.43 -2.01 10.46
N ASP A 678 -1.56 -1.31 9.34
CA ASP A 678 -2.58 -0.28 9.12
C ASP A 678 -3.40 -0.61 7.87
N GLU A 679 -4.71 -0.42 7.94
CA GLU A 679 -5.59 -0.58 6.77
C GLU A 679 -5.78 0.74 6.03
N TYR A 680 -5.78 0.65 4.71
CA TYR A 680 -6.10 1.74 3.80
C TYR A 680 -7.30 1.35 2.95
N VAL A 681 -8.11 2.34 2.59
CA VAL A 681 -9.26 2.18 1.69
C VAL A 681 -9.07 3.09 0.48
N PHE A 682 -9.33 2.55 -0.71
CA PHE A 682 -9.29 3.32 -1.94
C PHE A 682 -10.58 4.13 -2.09
N THR A 683 -10.47 5.45 -2.05
CA THR A 683 -11.60 6.38 -2.18
C THR A 683 -11.22 7.53 -3.11
N ALA A 684 -12.15 7.92 -3.99
CA ALA A 684 -11.98 9.07 -4.89
C ALA A 684 -10.66 9.08 -5.71
N GLY A 685 -10.16 7.91 -6.13
CA GLY A 685 -8.95 7.80 -6.96
C GLY A 685 -7.63 7.76 -6.18
N ALA A 686 -7.66 7.69 -4.84
CA ALA A 686 -6.48 7.57 -4.00
C ALA A 686 -6.68 6.58 -2.84
N TRP A 687 -5.60 5.95 -2.39
CA TRP A 687 -5.59 5.24 -1.13
C TRP A 687 -5.59 6.23 0.02
N THR A 688 -6.43 5.98 1.03
CA THR A 688 -6.55 6.82 2.21
C THR A 688 -6.48 5.95 3.44
N TYR A 689 -5.82 6.42 4.51
CA TYR A 689 -5.79 5.70 5.78
C TYR A 689 -7.22 5.39 6.19
N ASN A 690 -7.54 4.12 6.45
CA ASN A 690 -8.89 3.72 6.81
C ASN A 690 -9.14 4.12 8.26
N THR A 691 -9.48 5.39 8.48
CA THR A 691 -9.85 5.92 9.79
C THR A 691 -11.12 5.22 10.25
N GLN A 692 -10.95 4.18 11.06
CA GLN A 692 -12.09 3.58 11.75
C GLN A 692 -12.69 4.63 12.70
N PRO A 693 -14.01 4.86 12.67
CA PRO A 693 -14.62 5.91 13.48
C PRO A 693 -14.38 5.60 14.96
N VAL A 694 -13.60 6.45 15.62
CA VAL A 694 -13.47 6.42 17.08
C VAL A 694 -14.75 6.99 17.66
N THR A 695 -15.45 6.16 18.41
CA THR A 695 -16.66 6.55 19.15
C THR A 695 -16.33 6.66 20.63
N VAL A 696 -16.97 7.59 21.34
CA VAL A 696 -16.88 7.62 22.80
C VAL A 696 -18.00 6.76 23.36
N VAL A 697 -17.65 5.63 23.97
CA VAL A 697 -18.58 4.78 24.71
C VAL A 697 -18.60 5.21 26.16
N THR A 698 -19.79 5.26 26.76
CA THR A 698 -19.96 5.55 28.19
C THR A 698 -20.75 4.43 28.83
N GLU A 699 -20.11 3.71 29.74
CA GLU A 699 -20.66 2.52 30.41
C GLU A 699 -20.55 2.67 31.93
N GLN A 700 -21.48 2.06 32.67
CA GLN A 700 -21.48 2.06 34.13
C GLN A 700 -20.87 0.77 34.68
N TYR A 701 -20.10 0.93 35.75
CA TYR A 701 -19.48 -0.14 36.50
C TYR A 701 -19.78 0.03 37.97
N ALA A 702 -20.07 -1.06 38.66
CA ALA A 702 -20.38 -1.07 40.09
C ALA A 702 -19.41 -1.96 40.84
N LEU A 703 -19.06 -1.56 42.06
CA LEU A 703 -18.30 -2.39 42.98
C LEU A 703 -19.25 -3.39 43.67
N ALA A 704 -19.13 -4.66 43.28
CA ALA A 704 -19.83 -5.80 43.88
C ALA A 704 -18.91 -6.56 44.85
N GLU A 705 -19.45 -7.60 45.52
CA GLU A 705 -18.70 -8.41 46.51
C GLU A 705 -17.42 -9.03 45.94
N ASN A 706 -17.44 -9.39 44.65
CA ASN A 706 -16.32 -10.01 43.95
C ASN A 706 -15.45 -9.00 43.17
N GLY A 707 -15.62 -7.70 43.41
CA GLY A 707 -14.88 -6.63 42.75
C GLY A 707 -15.73 -5.78 41.81
N TRP A 708 -15.06 -4.88 41.07
CA TRP A 708 -15.73 -4.06 40.05
C TRP A 708 -16.25 -4.95 38.93
N VAL A 709 -17.44 -4.64 38.42
CA VAL A 709 -18.05 -5.32 37.28
C VAL A 709 -18.82 -4.32 36.41
N PHE A 710 -18.96 -4.60 35.12
CA PHE A 710 -19.90 -3.87 34.27
C PHE A 710 -21.31 -4.02 34.86
N SER A 711 -22.02 -2.90 35.01
CA SER A 711 -23.34 -2.87 35.63
C SER A 711 -24.28 -2.04 34.75
N PRO A 712 -25.21 -2.68 34.02
CA PRO A 712 -26.28 -1.96 33.34
C PRO A 712 -27.41 -1.53 34.29
N ASP A 713 -27.26 -1.77 35.61
CA ASP A 713 -28.30 -1.49 36.59
C ASP A 713 -28.66 -0.01 36.58
N VAL A 714 -29.96 0.25 36.60
CA VAL A 714 -30.50 1.60 36.53
C VAL A 714 -31.03 1.98 37.90
N THR A 715 -30.47 3.01 38.52
CA THR A 715 -31.04 3.59 39.74
C THR A 715 -31.93 4.77 39.38
N ILE A 716 -33.22 4.68 39.72
CA ILE A 716 -34.21 5.74 39.54
C ILE A 716 -34.54 6.31 40.93
N THR A 717 -34.18 7.57 41.16
CA THR A 717 -34.53 8.27 42.39
C THR A 717 -35.76 9.15 42.16
N LEU A 718 -36.91 8.70 42.66
CA LEU A 718 -38.20 9.38 42.65
C LEU A 718 -38.27 10.37 43.82
N VAL A 719 -37.71 11.56 43.63
CA VAL A 719 -37.63 12.63 44.63
C VAL A 719 -39.02 13.20 44.94
N PRO A 720 -39.49 13.17 46.21
CA PRO A 720 -40.74 13.81 46.63
C PRO A 720 -40.68 15.33 46.62
N GLY A 721 -41.82 15.96 46.39
CA GLY A 721 -42.00 17.41 46.42
C GLY A 721 -42.66 17.94 45.16
N ARG A 722 -43.27 19.11 45.25
CA ARG A 722 -43.91 19.75 44.09
C ARG A 722 -42.85 20.15 43.06
N ASN A 723 -43.19 20.05 41.78
CA ASN A 723 -42.34 20.40 40.64
C ASN A 723 -41.04 19.57 40.52
N ALA A 724 -40.96 18.39 41.13
CA ALA A 724 -39.81 17.50 40.90
C ALA A 724 -39.83 16.96 39.47
N GLU A 725 -38.64 16.74 38.90
CA GLU A 725 -38.48 16.21 37.53
C GLU A 725 -39.09 14.81 37.37
N THR A 726 -39.34 14.11 38.48
CA THR A 726 -39.88 12.75 38.57
C THR A 726 -41.41 12.66 38.39
N ASN A 727 -42.09 13.81 38.22
CA ASN A 727 -43.54 13.90 37.98
C ASN A 727 -44.06 12.99 36.87
N HIS A 728 -43.30 12.87 35.79
CA HIS A 728 -43.72 12.07 34.65
C HIS A 728 -43.88 10.58 34.97
N TYR A 729 -43.12 10.01 35.91
CA TYR A 729 -43.26 8.61 36.32
C TYR A 729 -44.59 8.38 37.05
N PHE A 730 -44.91 9.23 38.02
CA PHE A 730 -46.18 9.16 38.74
C PHE A 730 -47.38 9.47 37.84
N GLN A 731 -47.23 10.40 36.89
CA GLN A 731 -48.30 10.70 35.93
C GLN A 731 -48.61 9.48 35.05
N LYS A 732 -47.59 8.77 34.56
CA LYS A 732 -47.75 7.52 33.81
C LYS A 732 -48.51 6.46 34.62
N LEU A 733 -48.21 6.31 35.92
CA LEU A 733 -48.95 5.41 36.81
C LEU A 733 -50.42 5.83 36.94
N THR A 734 -50.68 7.11 37.19
CA THR A 734 -52.06 7.63 37.31
C THR A 734 -52.86 7.44 36.02
N ASP A 735 -52.25 7.66 34.86
CA ASP A 735 -52.90 7.43 33.56
C ASP A 735 -53.12 5.93 33.31
N TRP A 736 -52.18 5.06 33.71
CA TRP A 736 -52.39 3.60 33.66
C TRP A 736 -53.60 3.18 34.49
N VAL A 737 -53.76 3.69 35.71
CA VAL A 737 -54.94 3.40 36.56
C VAL A 737 -56.23 3.88 35.89
N TRP A 738 -56.22 5.07 35.27
CA TRP A 738 -57.37 5.56 34.53
C TRP A 738 -57.78 4.60 33.41
N GLU A 739 -56.83 4.19 32.58
CA GLU A 739 -57.08 3.38 31.38
C GLU A 739 -57.38 1.92 31.71
N ASN A 740 -56.69 1.35 32.70
CA ASN A 740 -56.70 -0.08 32.98
C ASN A 740 -57.60 -0.50 34.14
N ILE A 741 -57.96 0.43 35.03
CA ILE A 741 -58.85 0.17 36.16
C ILE A 741 -60.15 0.95 35.99
N ASP A 742 -60.12 2.28 36.07
CA ASP A 742 -61.34 3.12 36.09
C ASP A 742 -62.20 2.90 34.83
N GLN A 743 -61.62 3.04 33.64
CA GLN A 743 -62.37 2.87 32.40
C GLN A 743 -62.89 1.45 32.20
N LYS A 744 -62.13 0.42 32.64
CA LYS A 744 -62.59 -0.99 32.56
C LYS A 744 -63.72 -1.29 33.53
N GLU A 745 -63.80 -0.58 34.65
CA GLU A 745 -64.94 -0.60 35.58
C GLU A 745 -66.12 0.27 35.11
N GLY A 746 -66.02 0.90 33.93
CA GLY A 746 -67.08 1.72 33.33
C GLY A 746 -67.14 3.16 33.84
N VAL A 747 -66.10 3.63 34.54
CA VAL A 747 -65.98 5.04 34.93
C VAL A 747 -65.68 5.88 33.69
N THR A 748 -66.48 6.92 33.45
CA THR A 748 -66.37 7.77 32.24
C THR A 748 -65.85 9.18 32.53
N GLU A 749 -65.71 9.56 33.80
CA GLU A 749 -65.22 10.87 34.24
C GLU A 749 -64.19 10.73 35.38
N LYS A 750 -63.00 11.34 35.24
CA LYS A 750 -61.97 11.40 36.30
C LYS A 750 -62.54 12.09 37.55
N GLY A 751 -62.21 11.57 38.74
CA GLY A 751 -62.78 12.00 40.01
C GLY A 751 -64.04 11.22 40.44
N LYS A 752 -64.55 10.31 39.60
CA LYS A 752 -65.64 9.38 39.94
C LYS A 752 -65.18 7.94 40.18
N GLY A 753 -63.88 7.67 40.01
CA GLY A 753 -63.22 6.40 40.29
C GLY A 753 -62.00 6.61 41.19
N TYR A 754 -60.95 5.82 40.98
CA TYR A 754 -59.71 5.90 41.75
C TYR A 754 -58.84 7.09 41.35
N VAL A 755 -58.90 7.56 40.10
CA VAL A 755 -58.16 8.75 39.66
C VAL A 755 -58.91 10.01 40.06
N THR A 756 -58.19 10.96 40.66
CA THR A 756 -58.74 12.26 41.11
C THR A 756 -59.27 13.11 39.94
N SER A 757 -60.12 14.11 40.23
CA SER A 757 -60.66 15.02 39.20
C SER A 757 -59.59 15.86 38.50
N TYR A 758 -58.45 16.09 39.15
CA TYR A 758 -57.29 16.75 38.54
C TYR A 758 -56.48 15.82 37.63
N GLY A 759 -56.70 14.51 37.70
CA GLY A 759 -56.07 13.52 36.85
C GLY A 759 -54.57 13.29 37.09
N ASN A 760 -54.04 13.79 38.19
CA ASN A 760 -52.60 13.76 38.53
C ASN A 760 -52.29 12.99 39.83
N ASN A 761 -53.31 12.45 40.47
CA ASN A 761 -53.21 11.54 41.60
C ASN A 761 -54.17 10.37 41.37
N ASP A 762 -53.76 9.17 41.78
CA ASP A 762 -54.61 7.99 41.88
C ASP A 762 -54.62 7.46 43.32
N TYR A 763 -55.75 6.89 43.71
CA TYR A 763 -55.92 6.22 45.00
C TYR A 763 -56.29 4.74 44.81
N TYR A 764 -55.76 4.12 43.74
CA TYR A 764 -55.74 2.66 43.58
C TYR A 764 -54.39 2.08 44.02
N TYR A 765 -53.30 2.77 43.65
CA TYR A 765 -51.93 2.54 44.10
C TYR A 765 -51.42 3.65 45.05
N GLY A 766 -52.09 4.81 45.07
CA GLY A 766 -51.73 5.94 45.92
C GLY A 766 -50.69 6.87 45.29
N GLY A 767 -50.44 6.76 43.98
CA GLY A 767 -49.48 7.60 43.28
C GLY A 767 -49.92 9.06 43.22
N SER A 768 -49.02 9.99 43.56
CA SER A 768 -49.25 11.42 43.37
C SER A 768 -48.19 12.01 42.45
N ALA A 769 -48.57 12.37 41.22
CA ALA A 769 -47.73 13.19 40.37
C ALA A 769 -47.58 14.61 40.93
N TYR A 770 -48.59 15.10 41.66
CA TYR A 770 -48.50 16.42 42.29
C TYR A 770 -47.40 16.51 43.37
N GLN A 771 -47.26 15.47 44.20
CA GLN A 771 -46.31 15.45 45.33
C GLN A 771 -45.10 14.55 45.09
N ASN A 772 -45.06 13.81 43.98
CA ASN A 772 -43.99 12.88 43.61
C ASN A 772 -43.70 11.82 44.69
N ASN A 773 -44.77 11.29 45.29
CA ASN A 773 -44.71 10.28 46.34
C ASN A 773 -45.92 9.34 46.26
N PHE A 774 -45.88 8.27 47.05
CA PHE A 774 -47.06 7.46 47.34
C PHE A 774 -47.74 7.98 48.61
N ASP A 775 -49.03 8.29 48.52
CA ASP A 775 -49.86 8.80 49.61
C ASP A 775 -50.58 7.64 50.30
N PHE A 776 -50.09 7.23 51.46
CA PHE A 776 -50.59 6.09 52.23
C PHE A 776 -51.56 6.51 53.34
N ARG A 777 -52.19 7.69 53.24
CA ARG A 777 -53.22 8.12 54.19
C ARG A 777 -54.56 7.42 53.91
N PRO A 778 -55.09 6.57 54.81
CA PRO A 778 -56.37 5.90 54.61
C PRO A 778 -57.54 6.88 54.38
N SER A 779 -57.51 8.03 55.06
CA SER A 779 -58.51 9.08 54.92
C SER A 779 -58.58 9.68 53.50
N ALA A 780 -57.46 9.75 52.79
CA ALA A 780 -57.42 10.26 51.42
C ALA A 780 -57.99 9.23 50.42
N TRP A 781 -57.64 7.95 50.60
CA TRP A 781 -58.17 6.85 49.78
C TRP A 781 -59.69 6.72 49.92
N LYS A 782 -60.21 6.72 51.16
CA LYS A 782 -61.65 6.68 51.44
C LYS A 782 -62.39 7.88 50.87
N ALA A 783 -61.80 9.07 50.95
CA ALA A 783 -62.41 10.28 50.39
C ALA A 783 -62.49 10.24 48.86
N GLN A 784 -61.49 9.64 48.19
CA GLN A 784 -61.51 9.53 46.73
C GLN A 784 -62.51 8.46 46.24
N ASN A 785 -62.51 7.28 46.86
CA ASN A 785 -63.38 6.18 46.46
C ASN A 785 -64.07 5.54 47.66
N GLU A 786 -65.09 6.24 48.17
CA GLU A 786 -65.92 5.79 49.30
C GLU A 786 -66.58 4.43 49.03
N LYS A 787 -66.96 4.18 47.77
CA LYS A 787 -67.59 2.91 47.37
C LYS A 787 -66.64 1.71 47.54
N ALA A 788 -65.36 1.88 47.22
CA ALA A 788 -64.37 0.81 47.32
C ALA A 788 -63.82 0.65 48.75
N TYR A 789 -63.64 1.75 49.48
CA TYR A 789 -62.85 1.76 50.72
C TYR A 789 -63.61 2.22 51.97
N GLY A 790 -64.80 2.81 51.85
CA GLY A 790 -65.49 3.48 52.97
C GLY A 790 -65.72 2.58 54.19
N GLU A 791 -66.09 1.32 53.95
CA GLU A 791 -66.34 0.30 54.98
C GLU A 791 -65.08 -0.51 55.36
N MET A 792 -63.95 -0.31 54.68
CA MET A 792 -62.71 -1.05 54.94
C MET A 792 -62.02 -0.50 56.20
N PRO A 793 -61.63 -1.33 57.18
CA PRO A 793 -60.79 -0.90 58.29
C PRO A 793 -59.49 -0.25 57.81
N ASP A 794 -59.00 0.76 58.53
CA ASP A 794 -57.77 1.48 58.12
C ASP A 794 -56.56 0.54 58.07
N GLU A 795 -56.48 -0.46 58.96
CA GLU A 795 -55.44 -1.49 58.97
C GLU A 795 -55.44 -2.34 57.70
N ASP A 796 -56.62 -2.86 57.31
CA ASP A 796 -56.79 -3.65 56.09
C ASP A 796 -56.49 -2.81 54.84
N LEU A 797 -56.91 -1.54 54.83
CA LEU A 797 -56.63 -0.64 53.73
C LEU A 797 -55.14 -0.32 53.63
N THR A 798 -54.44 -0.10 54.74
CA THR A 798 -52.98 0.08 54.74
C THR A 798 -52.26 -1.19 54.29
N ALA A 799 -52.70 -2.38 54.69
CA ALA A 799 -52.14 -3.64 54.22
C ALA A 799 -52.28 -3.78 52.68
N LEU A 800 -53.45 -3.41 52.14
CA LEU A 800 -53.70 -3.39 50.70
C LEU A 800 -52.78 -2.40 49.96
N MET A 801 -52.51 -1.22 50.53
CA MET A 801 -51.58 -0.26 49.93
C MET A 801 -50.17 -0.84 49.79
N TRP A 802 -49.68 -1.52 50.83
CA TRP A 802 -48.37 -2.18 50.81
C TRP A 802 -48.34 -3.37 49.84
N GLU A 803 -49.40 -4.17 49.81
CA GLU A 803 -49.55 -5.30 48.87
C GLU A 803 -49.45 -4.84 47.41
N ARG A 804 -50.08 -3.71 47.08
CA ARG A 804 -50.13 -3.18 45.72
C ARG A 804 -48.91 -2.35 45.31
N LEU A 805 -48.10 -1.91 46.26
CA LEU A 805 -46.98 -1.01 46.00
C LEU A 805 -45.93 -1.60 45.02
N PRO A 806 -45.53 -2.88 45.10
CA PRO A 806 -44.66 -3.47 44.09
C PRO A 806 -45.28 -3.46 42.68
N GLU A 807 -46.58 -3.72 42.58
CA GLU A 807 -47.30 -3.67 41.30
C GLU A 807 -47.35 -2.25 40.72
N ALA A 808 -47.54 -1.24 41.58
CA ALA A 808 -47.54 0.17 41.18
C ALA A 808 -46.22 0.57 40.50
N LEU A 809 -45.11 0.17 41.10
CA LEU A 809 -43.77 0.45 40.58
C LEU A 809 -43.46 -0.35 39.32
N LEU A 810 -44.00 -1.56 39.20
CA LEU A 810 -43.94 -2.37 37.98
C LEU A 810 -44.60 -1.63 36.80
N HIS A 811 -45.87 -1.23 36.93
CA HIS A 811 -46.58 -0.49 35.89
C HIS A 811 -45.90 0.83 35.53
N MET A 812 -45.33 1.50 36.54
CA MET A 812 -44.54 2.71 36.34
C MET A 812 -43.30 2.47 35.45
N LEU A 813 -42.57 1.37 35.68
CA LEU A 813 -41.43 0.97 34.84
C LEU A 813 -41.86 0.60 33.43
N GLU A 814 -42.89 -0.24 33.28
CA GLU A 814 -43.40 -0.68 31.98
C GLU A 814 -43.88 0.50 31.13
N CYS A 815 -44.55 1.47 31.74
CA CYS A 815 -45.00 2.68 31.06
C CYS A 815 -43.86 3.67 30.76
N ALA A 816 -42.81 3.70 31.58
CA ALA A 816 -41.68 4.60 31.40
C ALA A 816 -40.67 4.06 30.38
N TYR A 817 -40.53 2.74 30.30
CA TYR A 817 -39.55 2.04 29.48
C TYR A 817 -40.17 0.92 28.64
N PRO A 818 -41.20 1.19 27.81
CA PRO A 818 -41.91 0.14 27.07
C PRO A 818 -41.04 -0.56 26.00
N ASP A 819 -39.94 0.05 25.59
CA ASP A 819 -39.08 -0.44 24.51
C ASP A 819 -37.68 -0.88 24.96
N VAL A 820 -37.38 -0.86 26.26
CA VAL A 820 -36.06 -1.27 26.76
C VAL A 820 -35.80 -2.74 26.45
N GLN A 821 -34.59 -3.05 25.98
CA GLN A 821 -34.17 -4.39 25.57
C GLN A 821 -33.37 -5.07 26.68
N LEU A 822 -33.36 -6.41 26.68
CA LEU A 822 -32.45 -7.20 27.51
C LEU A 822 -31.00 -6.95 27.10
N GLU A 823 -30.11 -6.94 28.09
CA GLU A 823 -28.66 -6.98 27.90
C GLU A 823 -28.14 -8.41 28.11
N ASP A 824 -26.92 -8.68 27.64
CA ASP A 824 -26.26 -9.99 27.82
C ASP A 824 -26.00 -10.34 29.30
N VAL A 825 -26.10 -9.35 30.19
CA VAL A 825 -26.06 -9.53 31.64
C VAL A 825 -27.38 -9.08 32.26
N PRO A 826 -27.82 -9.70 33.37
CA PRO A 826 -29.07 -9.31 34.03
C PRO A 826 -29.10 -7.82 34.38
N VAL A 827 -30.16 -7.11 33.95
CA VAL A 827 -30.37 -5.69 34.26
C VAL A 827 -31.34 -5.57 35.42
N THR A 828 -30.93 -4.88 36.48
CA THR A 828 -31.79 -4.56 37.62
C THR A 828 -32.11 -3.07 37.67
N TYR A 829 -33.39 -2.74 37.75
CA TYR A 829 -33.88 -1.41 38.04
C TYR A 829 -34.09 -1.26 39.54
N VAL A 830 -33.41 -0.30 40.15
CA VAL A 830 -33.51 0.04 41.56
C VAL A 830 -34.26 1.34 41.69
N LEU A 831 -35.49 1.30 42.20
CA LEU A 831 -36.28 2.49 42.45
C LEU A 831 -36.06 2.92 43.90
N LYS A 832 -35.86 4.21 44.13
CA LYS A 832 -35.87 4.84 45.44
C LYS A 832 -36.98 5.89 45.46
N PHE A 833 -37.86 5.87 46.45
CA PHE A 833 -39.06 6.70 46.43
C PHE A 833 -39.55 7.07 47.83
N GLY A 834 -40.40 8.09 47.91
CA GLY A 834 -41.03 8.51 49.15
C GLY A 834 -42.44 7.94 49.33
N VAL A 835 -42.75 7.54 50.55
CA VAL A 835 -44.10 7.18 51.01
C VAL A 835 -44.51 8.14 52.13
N TYR A 836 -45.65 8.79 51.95
CA TYR A 836 -46.19 9.79 52.86
C TYR A 836 -47.40 9.25 53.63
N GLY A 837 -47.57 9.64 54.89
CA GLY A 837 -48.80 9.33 55.64
C GLY A 837 -48.79 8.01 56.41
N ILE A 838 -47.67 7.29 56.43
CA ILE A 838 -47.50 6.04 57.19
C ILE A 838 -47.83 6.30 58.66
N GLU A 839 -48.72 5.48 59.24
CA GLU A 839 -49.17 5.58 60.65
C GLU A 839 -49.69 6.98 61.04
N GLY A 840 -50.23 7.73 60.09
CA GLY A 840 -50.73 9.09 60.32
C GLY A 840 -49.62 10.16 60.46
N SER A 841 -48.37 9.81 60.16
CA SER A 841 -47.24 10.75 60.19
C SER A 841 -47.29 11.74 59.02
N SER A 842 -46.90 12.99 59.28
CA SER A 842 -46.67 14.00 58.24
C SER A 842 -45.26 13.96 57.65
N ALA A 843 -44.41 13.03 58.08
CA ALA A 843 -43.09 12.82 57.51
C ALA A 843 -43.16 11.85 56.33
N THR A 844 -42.47 12.17 55.23
CA THR A 844 -42.23 11.22 54.15
C THR A 844 -41.09 10.29 54.55
N LYS A 845 -41.32 8.98 54.51
CA LYS A 845 -40.29 7.96 54.67
C LYS A 845 -39.80 7.49 53.30
N TYR A 846 -38.57 7.02 53.22
CA TYR A 846 -37.96 6.61 51.96
C TYR A 846 -37.82 5.09 51.89
N TYR A 847 -38.08 4.55 50.70
CA TYR A 847 -38.03 3.13 50.43
C TYR A 847 -37.26 2.86 49.14
N THR A 848 -36.76 1.65 49.00
CA THR A 848 -36.22 1.11 47.75
C THR A 848 -36.93 -0.18 47.36
N ALA A 849 -37.03 -0.46 46.06
CA ALA A 849 -37.48 -1.73 45.51
C ALA A 849 -36.68 -2.05 44.24
N ARG A 850 -36.57 -3.33 43.89
CA ARG A 850 -35.78 -3.81 42.75
C ARG A 850 -36.63 -4.63 41.78
N TYR A 851 -36.37 -4.44 40.48
CA TYR A 851 -37.03 -5.15 39.39
C TYR A 851 -36.01 -5.65 38.40
N LYS A 852 -36.10 -6.91 37.99
CA LYS A 852 -35.29 -7.47 36.91
C LYS A 852 -35.99 -7.21 35.59
N LEU A 853 -35.25 -6.73 34.59
CA LEU A 853 -35.75 -6.74 33.22
C LEU A 853 -35.76 -8.20 32.73
N THR A 854 -36.91 -8.71 32.29
CA THR A 854 -37.11 -10.12 31.91
C THR A 854 -37.52 -10.30 30.45
N GLY A 855 -37.91 -9.23 29.78
CA GLY A 855 -38.28 -9.19 28.36
C GLY A 855 -38.24 -7.76 27.84
N LYS A 856 -38.64 -7.54 26.59
CA LYS A 856 -38.72 -6.18 26.02
C LYS A 856 -39.75 -5.36 26.80
N GLY A 857 -39.31 -4.36 27.55
CA GLY A 857 -40.18 -3.53 28.39
C GLY A 857 -40.91 -4.30 29.50
N GLU A 858 -40.51 -5.54 29.79
CA GLU A 858 -41.17 -6.41 30.77
C GLU A 858 -40.26 -6.58 31.99
N PHE A 859 -40.83 -6.38 33.18
CA PHE A 859 -40.08 -6.44 34.43
C PHE A 859 -40.68 -7.43 35.41
N THR A 860 -39.83 -8.01 36.27
CA THR A 860 -40.27 -8.87 37.37
C THR A 860 -39.74 -8.33 38.69
N TYR A 861 -40.63 -8.19 39.67
CA TYR A 861 -40.26 -7.77 41.03
C TYR A 861 -39.27 -8.76 41.65
N VAL A 862 -38.23 -8.23 42.31
CA VAL A 862 -37.33 -9.04 43.13
C VAL A 862 -37.95 -9.17 44.52
N GLU A 863 -38.33 -10.39 44.88
CA GLU A 863 -38.92 -10.69 46.19
C GLU A 863 -38.05 -10.15 47.34
N ASP A 864 -38.72 -9.67 48.40
CA ASP A 864 -38.10 -9.05 49.58
C ASP A 864 -37.19 -7.84 49.32
N SER A 865 -37.24 -7.24 48.11
CA SER A 865 -36.43 -6.07 47.78
C SER A 865 -37.00 -4.74 48.27
N LEU A 866 -38.29 -4.69 48.62
CA LEU A 866 -38.93 -3.52 49.20
C LEU A 866 -38.43 -3.29 50.64
N LYS A 867 -37.64 -2.23 50.87
CA LYS A 867 -37.04 -1.93 52.19
C LYS A 867 -37.01 -0.43 52.47
N GLU A 868 -37.17 -0.06 53.74
CA GLU A 868 -36.98 1.32 54.21
C GLU A 868 -35.49 1.70 54.12
N ILE A 869 -35.20 2.93 53.69
CA ILE A 869 -33.86 3.50 53.58
C ILE A 869 -33.79 4.84 54.31
N SER A 870 -32.61 5.21 54.81
CA SER A 870 -32.43 6.41 55.63
C SER A 870 -32.46 7.72 54.82
N SER A 871 -32.22 7.67 53.51
CA SER A 871 -32.22 8.82 52.59
C SER A 871 -32.30 8.35 51.13
N LEU A 872 -32.66 9.27 50.20
CA LEU A 872 -32.72 9.02 48.75
C LEU A 872 -31.36 9.15 48.08
#